data_AF-A0A3P6TPV8-F1
#
_entry.id   AF-A0A3P6TPV8-F1
#
_cell.length_a   1.000
_cell.length_b   1.000
_cell.length_c   1.000
_cell.angle_alpha   90.00
_cell.angle_beta   90.00
_cell.angle_gamma   90.00
#
_symmetry.space_group_name_H-M   'P 1'
#
loop_
_entity.id
_entity.type
_entity.pdbx_description
1 polymer ?
#
loop_
_entity_poly.entity_id
_entity_poly.type
_entity_poly.pdbx_seq_one_letter_code
_entity_poly.pdbx_strand_id
1 'polypeptide(L)'
;MCCRANIAFLVSTINQTKISIMEGLSEFLLERIDDLIYGKLLIISFVLSMLMRQVRLGVVREICGGLTGISLIYYFTGWKLLYSLLIVIINIIINSVVRSWYLPLVSFFITFLYLGVLRVVHLIGFPALVSHSNAVQLIMTLRLIGLSFEIADSRRRDEVKSDPSRTRFIKQPSWWQAFLYSYNFPGLFTGPYYTYAMYRDVVDNNNIMEISVWKHIKWRLYNFAWSLPAFIVLLYAFPLEMMRKDKFFNETLYYRISVSFLVFLWMRCRVYSAWMIAESVCVLNGIGIYPEESFPTAGKGPNRIDIFKEQMNKKGTNYNSEAVRNLDIWSIELNASFRGGMRAWNRTVQFWLANYVYKRVPRSLGMLLTMSVSAFWHGVHPGYFLSFLTVPLCTLAEDSILPLVPKDPDGKLPLLFTVFWYLVRQLGFALMASGFLLLTWRDTIRYWNSVYFHVHWIMIAVIVFSWFCKSWISPGNKKYKTDINVKSSNNEIPMGETDCMEEMFKWKSTRAKSRKTTNSTERDNTRRTRNRKSTNVRGFTSETKQDITDVRAAMTNSGYSAVSERKYSSYIISKEDSSSIYPIAQKVMEAAAGSKKMLGAHVSVAGGLEQGFYNAISIGCRSFAFFVRNQRSWSSPPIKSEVVQAFRETAQKLEFSMDQVVVHGSYLINGGSCDTEILNRSRTCMLDECKRCEQLGIVYYNIHPGSTAGKCTREECIKTIASTLNYVIDHTEYITILIETMAGQGNTVGGKFEELQQIISLVKNKKRIGVCFDTCHIFAAGYDIRSGDRYKETFTEFENSVGLQYLRAFHINDSMGDLGSRLDRHANIGKGKLKMAAFRHLMSDPRFDGLPMILETPEGNYAEEMIRLYHSLSGESIKEHKNDIRSFFPLM
;
A
#
# COMPACT_ATOMS: atom_id res chain seq x y z
N MET A 1 -46.67 43.59 -54.42
CA MET A 1 -47.10 42.93 -53.16
C MET A 1 -46.36 41.62 -52.85
N CYS A 2 -46.08 40.73 -53.80
CA CYS A 2 -45.48 39.40 -53.53
C CYS A 2 -44.23 39.36 -52.63
N CYS A 3 -43.25 40.26 -52.80
CA CYS A 3 -42.01 40.20 -51.98
C CYS A 3 -42.22 40.44 -50.47
N ARG A 4 -43.28 41.16 -50.05
CA ARG A 4 -43.59 41.34 -48.62
C ARG A 4 -44.24 40.08 -48.01
N ALA A 5 -44.98 39.30 -48.79
CA ALA A 5 -45.61 38.07 -48.31
C ALA A 5 -44.58 36.97 -48.01
N ASN A 6 -43.58 36.79 -48.88
CA ASN A 6 -42.55 35.75 -48.68
C ASN A 6 -41.63 36.04 -47.49
N ILE A 7 -41.31 37.32 -47.20
CA ILE A 7 -40.51 37.67 -46.02
C ILE A 7 -41.33 37.47 -44.74
N ALA A 8 -42.62 37.84 -44.74
CA ALA A 8 -43.51 37.58 -43.61
C ALA A 8 -43.68 36.07 -43.35
N PHE A 9 -43.75 35.24 -44.40
CA PHE A 9 -43.79 33.79 -44.29
C PHE A 9 -42.46 33.24 -43.74
N LEU A 10 -41.30 33.66 -44.26
CA LEU A 10 -40.00 33.20 -43.74
C LEU A 10 -39.79 33.59 -42.27
N VAL A 11 -40.13 34.82 -41.89
CA VAL A 11 -40.06 35.28 -40.49
C VAL A 11 -41.07 34.55 -39.62
N SER A 12 -42.26 34.22 -40.13
CA SER A 12 -43.23 33.36 -39.43
C SER A 12 -42.67 31.95 -39.21
N THR A 13 -42.13 31.28 -40.24
CA THR A 13 -41.57 29.92 -40.13
C THR A 13 -40.32 29.89 -39.23
N ILE A 14 -39.44 30.90 -39.31
CA ILE A 14 -38.27 31.04 -38.42
C ILE A 14 -38.70 31.33 -36.98
N ASN A 15 -39.75 32.14 -36.76
CA ASN A 15 -40.29 32.35 -35.43
C ASN A 15 -41.01 31.11 -34.91
N GLN A 16 -41.76 30.36 -35.73
CA GLN A 16 -42.38 29.10 -35.33
C GLN A 16 -41.35 28.01 -35.02
N THR A 17 -40.25 27.91 -35.77
CA THR A 17 -39.14 27.00 -35.40
C THR A 17 -38.39 27.47 -34.18
N LYS A 18 -38.15 28.78 -33.99
CA LYS A 18 -37.59 29.31 -32.73
C LYS A 18 -38.51 29.08 -31.53
N ILE A 19 -39.81 29.30 -31.68
CA ILE A 19 -40.82 29.07 -30.64
C ILE A 19 -40.87 27.57 -30.32
N SER A 20 -40.96 26.69 -31.32
CA SER A 20 -40.90 25.23 -31.13
C SER A 20 -39.59 24.75 -30.48
N ILE A 21 -38.44 25.34 -30.82
CA ILE A 21 -37.16 25.05 -30.17
C ILE A 21 -37.12 25.61 -28.74
N MET A 22 -37.67 26.78 -28.47
CA MET A 22 -37.74 27.37 -27.13
C MET A 22 -38.76 26.68 -26.23
N GLU A 23 -39.88 26.23 -26.76
CA GLU A 23 -40.90 25.42 -26.09
C GLU A 23 -40.34 24.03 -25.79
N GLY A 24 -39.75 23.35 -26.78
CA GLY A 24 -39.08 22.06 -26.57
C GLY A 24 -37.88 22.15 -25.61
N LEU A 25 -37.14 23.27 -25.61
CA LEU A 25 -36.10 23.55 -24.61
C LEU A 25 -36.72 23.83 -23.23
N SER A 26 -37.83 24.55 -23.16
CA SER A 26 -38.57 24.84 -21.92
C SER A 26 -39.11 23.55 -21.30
N GLU A 27 -39.77 22.69 -22.08
CA GLU A 27 -40.23 21.37 -21.64
C GLU A 27 -39.07 20.48 -21.18
N PHE A 28 -37.98 20.41 -21.96
CA PHE A 28 -36.77 19.67 -21.57
C PHE A 28 -36.14 20.19 -20.26
N LEU A 29 -36.16 21.51 -20.03
CA LEU A 29 -35.67 22.13 -18.79
C LEU A 29 -36.65 21.89 -17.61
N LEU A 30 -37.96 21.93 -17.84
CA LEU A 30 -38.99 21.65 -16.84
C LEU A 30 -38.95 20.18 -16.39
N GLU A 31 -38.79 19.25 -17.32
CA GLU A 31 -38.53 17.83 -17.05
C GLU A 31 -37.24 17.57 -16.24
N ARG A 32 -36.33 18.55 -16.16
CA ARG A 32 -35.01 18.43 -15.52
C ARG A 32 -34.79 19.48 -14.44
N ILE A 33 -35.86 19.93 -13.80
CA ILE A 33 -35.83 20.93 -12.71
C ILE A 33 -34.86 20.55 -11.59
N ASP A 34 -34.72 19.26 -11.25
CA ASP A 34 -33.77 18.76 -10.26
C ASP A 34 -32.30 19.01 -10.64
N ASP A 35 -31.95 18.84 -11.92
CA ASP A 35 -30.58 19.07 -12.41
C ASP A 35 -30.27 20.58 -12.45
N LEU A 36 -31.26 21.42 -12.74
CA LEU A 36 -31.16 22.89 -12.69
C LEU A 36 -31.03 23.41 -11.25
N ILE A 37 -31.82 22.88 -10.31
CA ILE A 37 -31.71 23.17 -8.87
C ILE A 37 -30.31 22.84 -8.38
N TYR A 38 -29.79 21.68 -8.76
CA TYR A 38 -28.47 21.20 -8.37
C TYR A 38 -27.33 22.00 -9.03
N GLY A 39 -27.49 22.41 -10.29
CA GLY A 39 -26.57 23.34 -10.97
C GLY A 39 -26.53 24.71 -10.29
N LYS A 40 -27.70 25.28 -9.96
CA LYS A 40 -27.82 26.53 -9.20
C LYS A 40 -27.14 26.42 -7.84
N LEU A 41 -27.34 25.31 -7.13
CA LEU A 41 -26.70 25.02 -5.84
C LEU A 41 -25.17 25.02 -5.95
N LEU A 42 -24.62 24.36 -6.98
CA LEU A 42 -23.18 24.30 -7.22
C LEU A 42 -22.58 25.68 -7.55
N ILE A 43 -23.26 26.47 -8.38
CA ILE A 43 -22.84 27.83 -8.73
C ILE A 43 -22.85 28.73 -7.49
N ILE A 44 -23.94 28.72 -6.70
CA ILE A 44 -24.03 29.48 -5.44
C ILE A 44 -22.91 29.06 -4.48
N SER A 45 -22.67 27.75 -4.32
CA SER A 45 -21.60 27.23 -3.46
C SER A 45 -20.21 27.70 -3.93
N PHE A 46 -19.95 27.75 -5.24
CA PHE A 46 -18.70 28.24 -5.80
C PHE A 46 -18.49 29.73 -5.54
N VAL A 47 -19.51 30.57 -5.79
CA VAL A 47 -19.46 32.01 -5.52
C VAL A 47 -19.28 32.31 -4.03
N LEU A 48 -20.03 31.63 -3.15
CA LEU A 48 -19.86 31.74 -1.71
C LEU A 48 -18.46 31.31 -1.25
N SER A 49 -17.85 30.32 -1.91
CA SER A 49 -16.47 29.90 -1.62
C SER A 49 -15.43 30.97 -1.99
N MET A 50 -15.67 31.76 -3.04
CA MET A 50 -14.81 32.89 -3.38
C MET A 50 -14.88 34.00 -2.31
N LEU A 51 -16.07 34.26 -1.76
CA LEU A 51 -16.27 35.20 -0.65
C LEU A 51 -15.64 34.68 0.65
N MET A 52 -15.86 33.40 0.98
CA MET A 52 -15.27 32.76 2.17
C MET A 52 -13.74 32.77 2.18
N ARG A 53 -13.10 32.82 1.01
CA ARG A 53 -11.64 32.95 0.90
C ARG A 53 -11.10 34.29 1.43
N GLN A 54 -11.94 35.33 1.50
CA GLN A 54 -11.57 36.62 2.11
C GLN A 54 -11.53 36.55 3.65
N VAL A 55 -12.17 35.54 4.26
CA VAL A 55 -12.26 35.37 5.72
C VAL A 55 -10.99 34.70 6.27
N ARG A 56 -10.08 35.50 6.84
CA ARG A 56 -8.79 35.01 7.36
C ARG A 56 -8.88 34.29 8.72
N LEU A 57 -9.85 34.63 9.57
CA LEU A 57 -10.00 34.04 10.90
C LEU A 57 -10.69 32.66 10.82
N GLY A 58 -9.99 31.62 11.24
CA GLY A 58 -10.45 30.23 11.18
C GLY A 58 -11.76 29.95 11.92
N VAL A 59 -11.94 30.50 13.13
CA VAL A 59 -13.19 30.37 13.91
C VAL A 59 -14.38 31.02 13.18
N VAL A 60 -14.15 32.18 12.55
CA VAL A 60 -15.20 32.84 11.73
C VAL A 60 -15.55 31.98 10.52
N ARG A 61 -14.55 31.34 9.87
CA ARG A 61 -14.81 30.38 8.78
C ARG A 61 -15.59 29.14 9.24
N GLU A 62 -15.29 28.61 10.42
CA GLU A 62 -15.99 27.45 11.01
C GLU A 62 -17.48 27.77 11.24
N ILE A 63 -17.78 28.94 11.83
CA ILE A 63 -19.16 29.40 12.06
C ILE A 63 -19.86 29.73 10.74
N CYS A 64 -19.27 30.58 9.89
CA CYS A 64 -19.87 30.96 8.61
C CYS A 64 -20.08 29.75 7.69
N GLY A 65 -19.13 28.82 7.62
CA GLY A 65 -19.21 27.62 6.78
C GLY A 65 -20.35 26.68 7.19
N GLY A 66 -20.57 26.49 8.50
CA GLY A 66 -21.68 25.71 9.02
C GLY A 66 -23.03 26.41 8.86
N LEU A 67 -23.12 27.71 9.19
CA LEU A 67 -24.35 28.50 8.99
C LEU A 67 -24.75 28.56 7.51
N THR A 68 -23.80 28.81 6.61
CA THR A 68 -24.05 28.78 5.16
C THR A 68 -24.59 27.42 4.71
N GLY A 69 -24.05 26.31 5.21
CA GLY A 69 -24.54 24.98 4.85
C GLY A 69 -25.96 24.70 5.32
N ILE A 70 -26.30 25.09 6.57
CA ILE A 70 -27.67 24.99 7.09
C ILE A 70 -28.62 25.86 6.28
N SER A 71 -28.26 27.11 5.99
CA SER A 71 -29.06 28.04 5.18
C SER A 71 -29.28 27.53 3.76
N LEU A 72 -28.26 26.94 3.12
CA LEU A 72 -28.41 26.30 1.82
C LEU A 72 -29.32 25.06 1.88
N ILE A 73 -29.19 24.21 2.90
CA ILE A 73 -30.10 23.05 3.05
C ILE A 73 -31.53 23.55 3.23
N TYR A 74 -31.76 24.54 4.09
CA TYR A 74 -33.09 25.10 4.30
C TYR A 74 -33.66 25.73 3.02
N TYR A 75 -32.86 26.52 2.29
CA TYR A 75 -33.27 27.16 1.05
C TYR A 75 -33.71 26.16 -0.03
N PHE A 76 -33.01 25.03 -0.17
CA PHE A 76 -33.32 24.02 -1.19
C PHE A 76 -34.31 22.94 -0.72
N THR A 77 -34.25 22.51 0.54
CA THR A 77 -35.05 21.37 1.07
C THR A 77 -36.27 21.79 1.91
N GLY A 78 -36.31 23.03 2.37
CA GLY A 78 -37.27 23.54 3.35
C GLY A 78 -37.16 22.83 4.70
N TRP A 79 -38.31 22.52 5.30
CA TRP A 79 -38.40 21.82 6.59
C TRP A 79 -37.75 20.43 6.60
N LYS A 80 -37.47 19.81 5.44
CA LYS A 80 -36.82 18.50 5.35
C LYS A 80 -35.38 18.50 5.89
N LEU A 81 -34.79 19.67 6.15
CA LEU A 81 -33.60 19.87 6.99
C LEU A 81 -33.68 19.06 8.31
N LEU A 82 -34.87 18.99 8.93
CA LEU A 82 -35.09 18.29 10.21
C LEU A 82 -34.64 16.81 10.18
N TYR A 83 -34.71 16.14 9.03
CA TYR A 83 -34.21 14.77 8.90
C TYR A 83 -32.69 14.69 9.12
N SER A 84 -31.92 15.63 8.58
CA SER A 84 -30.47 15.67 8.81
C SER A 84 -30.15 16.11 10.24
N LEU A 85 -30.96 17.04 10.80
CA LEU A 85 -30.75 17.59 12.13
C LEU A 85 -30.89 16.52 13.21
N LEU A 86 -31.92 15.66 13.09
CA LEU A 86 -32.17 14.57 14.03
C LEU A 86 -30.97 13.61 14.13
N ILE A 87 -30.43 13.15 13.00
CA ILE A 87 -29.32 12.19 13.01
C ILE A 87 -27.98 12.80 13.43
N VAL A 88 -27.76 14.10 13.19
CA VAL A 88 -26.62 14.86 13.71
C VAL A 88 -26.69 14.96 15.23
N ILE A 89 -27.84 15.34 15.80
CA ILE A 89 -28.04 15.42 17.26
C ILE A 89 -27.82 14.05 17.91
N ILE A 90 -28.42 12.99 17.34
CA ILE A 90 -28.24 11.61 17.82
C ILE A 90 -26.76 11.22 17.83
N ASN A 91 -26.00 11.51 16.76
CA ASN A 91 -24.56 11.20 16.72
C ASN A 91 -23.72 12.05 17.69
N ILE A 92 -24.09 13.31 17.96
CA ILE A 92 -23.43 14.13 18.99
C ILE A 92 -23.63 13.53 20.39
N ILE A 93 -24.84 13.03 20.70
CA ILE A 93 -25.13 12.33 21.95
C ILE A 93 -24.34 11.01 22.02
N ILE A 94 -24.36 10.20 20.96
CA ILE A 94 -23.60 8.94 20.86
C ILE A 94 -22.10 9.18 21.10
N ASN A 95 -21.51 10.18 20.45
CA ASN A 95 -20.12 10.59 20.62
C ASN A 95 -19.79 10.98 22.08
N SER A 96 -20.76 11.53 22.82
CA SER A 96 -20.57 11.98 24.21
C SER A 96 -20.71 10.84 25.23
N VAL A 97 -21.60 9.87 24.99
CA VAL A 97 -21.99 8.85 25.97
C VAL A 97 -21.33 7.48 25.74
N VAL A 98 -21.05 7.10 24.48
CA VAL A 98 -20.63 5.73 24.16
C VAL A 98 -19.11 5.54 24.31
N ARG A 99 -18.71 4.44 24.97
CA ARG A 99 -17.31 4.04 25.16
C ARG A 99 -16.61 3.76 23.81
N SER A 100 -15.32 4.11 23.73
CA SER A 100 -14.50 4.12 22.52
C SER A 100 -14.52 2.82 21.69
N TRP A 101 -14.62 1.65 22.33
CA TRP A 101 -14.66 0.36 21.63
C TRP A 101 -15.95 0.13 20.82
N TYR A 102 -17.08 0.62 21.32
CA TYR A 102 -18.40 0.44 20.72
C TYR A 102 -18.85 1.63 19.89
N LEU A 103 -18.30 2.83 20.16
CA LEU A 103 -18.71 4.10 19.57
C LEU A 103 -18.89 4.04 18.04
N PRO A 104 -17.91 3.59 17.23
CA PRO A 104 -18.08 3.62 15.78
C PRO A 104 -19.10 2.61 15.27
N LEU A 105 -19.24 1.47 15.94
CA LEU A 105 -20.22 0.43 15.57
C LEU A 105 -21.65 0.89 15.85
N VAL A 106 -21.87 1.56 16.98
CA VAL A 106 -23.17 2.14 17.37
C VAL A 106 -23.55 3.27 16.41
N SER A 107 -22.62 4.20 16.12
CA SER A 107 -22.83 5.26 15.12
C SER A 107 -23.15 4.68 13.73
N PHE A 108 -22.38 3.67 13.28
CA PHE A 108 -22.60 3.01 12.00
C PHE A 108 -24.01 2.41 11.91
N PHE A 109 -24.40 1.57 12.88
CA PHE A 109 -25.68 0.88 12.84
C PHE A 109 -26.86 1.86 12.93
N ILE A 110 -26.83 2.83 13.85
CA ILE A 110 -27.92 3.81 14.00
C ILE A 110 -28.05 4.70 12.78
N THR A 111 -26.94 5.15 12.19
CA THR A 111 -26.97 6.03 11.01
C THR A 111 -27.42 5.30 9.75
N PHE A 112 -27.00 4.04 9.54
CA PHE A 112 -27.50 3.21 8.43
C PHE A 112 -28.96 2.80 8.62
N LEU A 113 -29.39 2.46 9.84
CA LEU A 113 -30.79 2.19 10.14
C LEU A 113 -31.67 3.41 9.86
N TYR A 114 -31.23 4.60 10.31
CA TYR A 114 -31.92 5.86 10.05
C TYR A 114 -32.01 6.18 8.55
N LEU A 115 -30.92 6.00 7.80
CA LEU A 115 -30.93 6.15 6.34
C LEU A 115 -31.93 5.19 5.68
N GLY A 116 -32.02 3.95 6.15
CA GLY A 116 -33.03 2.96 5.73
C GLY A 116 -34.46 3.43 6.00
N VAL A 117 -34.75 3.89 7.21
CA VAL A 117 -36.05 4.46 7.59
C VAL A 117 -36.43 5.61 6.67
N LEU A 118 -35.52 6.55 6.38
CA LEU A 118 -35.78 7.66 5.45
C LEU A 118 -36.12 7.20 4.02
N ARG A 119 -35.67 6.01 3.58
CA ARG A 119 -36.06 5.48 2.27
C ARG A 119 -37.47 4.91 2.24
N VAL A 120 -37.97 4.40 3.37
CA VAL A 120 -39.31 3.78 3.47
C VAL A 120 -40.36 4.65 4.18
N VAL A 121 -39.98 5.83 4.70
CA VAL A 121 -40.86 6.72 5.47
C VAL A 121 -42.15 7.11 4.72
N HIS A 122 -42.10 7.09 3.38
CA HIS A 122 -43.24 7.36 2.51
C HIS A 122 -44.32 6.28 2.52
N LEU A 123 -43.97 5.04 2.90
CA LEU A 123 -44.92 3.96 3.14
C LEU A 123 -45.73 4.17 4.43
N ILE A 124 -45.32 5.14 5.27
CA ILE A 124 -45.93 5.49 6.55
C ILE A 124 -46.56 6.91 6.49
N GLY A 125 -46.88 7.40 5.28
CA GLY A 125 -47.63 8.64 5.06
C GLY A 125 -46.82 9.94 5.05
N PHE A 126 -45.49 9.91 5.22
CA PHE A 126 -44.63 11.09 5.07
C PHE A 126 -44.25 11.34 3.59
N PRO A 127 -43.89 12.56 3.18
CA PRO A 127 -43.40 12.79 1.83
C PRO A 127 -42.05 12.12 1.60
N ALA A 128 -41.86 11.55 0.40
CA ALA A 128 -40.59 10.96 -0.01
C ALA A 128 -39.45 11.99 -0.01
N LEU A 129 -38.22 11.50 0.24
CA LEU A 129 -37.04 12.33 0.32
C LEU A 129 -36.64 12.83 -1.08
N VAL A 130 -36.62 14.16 -1.28
CA VAL A 130 -36.28 14.76 -2.59
C VAL A 130 -34.80 14.48 -2.92
N SER A 131 -34.46 14.38 -4.21
CA SER A 131 -33.11 14.05 -4.72
C SER A 131 -31.95 14.78 -4.03
N HIS A 132 -32.04 16.10 -3.92
CA HIS A 132 -31.03 16.94 -3.28
C HIS A 132 -31.06 16.84 -1.74
N SER A 133 -32.22 16.56 -1.13
CA SER A 133 -32.31 16.21 0.30
C SER A 133 -31.62 14.87 0.60
N ASN A 134 -31.74 13.91 -0.32
CA ASN A 134 -31.05 12.63 -0.24
C ASN A 134 -29.53 12.78 -0.37
N ALA A 135 -29.06 13.64 -1.29
CA ALA A 135 -27.63 13.89 -1.45
C ALA A 135 -26.95 14.41 -0.16
N VAL A 136 -27.65 15.27 0.60
CA VAL A 136 -27.21 15.69 1.95
C VAL A 136 -27.11 14.49 2.89
N GLN A 137 -28.10 13.61 2.95
CA GLN A 137 -28.08 12.43 3.84
C GLN A 137 -26.95 11.45 3.49
N LEU A 138 -26.63 11.30 2.19
CA LEU A 138 -25.50 10.48 1.74
C LEU A 138 -24.18 10.96 2.35
N ILE A 139 -23.86 12.25 2.23
CA ILE A 139 -22.63 12.83 2.80
C ILE A 139 -22.69 12.87 4.33
N MET A 140 -23.84 13.21 4.92
CA MET A 140 -24.02 13.27 6.38
C MET A 140 -23.73 11.91 7.02
N THR A 141 -24.19 10.81 6.40
CA THR A 141 -23.89 9.43 6.81
C THR A 141 -22.38 9.19 6.89
N LEU A 142 -21.62 9.60 5.86
CA LEU A 142 -20.17 9.42 5.83
C LEU A 142 -19.44 10.28 6.87
N ARG A 143 -19.86 11.55 7.05
CA ARG A 143 -19.26 12.49 8.01
C ARG A 143 -19.46 12.05 9.46
N LEU A 144 -20.67 11.68 9.85
CA LEU A 144 -21.02 11.32 11.24
C LEU A 144 -20.32 10.04 11.68
N ILE A 145 -20.35 9.00 10.84
CA ILE A 145 -19.67 7.73 11.11
C ILE A 145 -18.15 7.92 11.12
N GLY A 146 -17.59 8.62 10.12
CA GLY A 146 -16.16 8.90 10.04
C GLY A 146 -15.63 9.66 11.25
N LEU A 147 -16.38 10.68 11.71
CA LEU A 147 -16.06 11.41 12.94
C LEU A 147 -16.09 10.50 14.18
N SER A 148 -17.06 9.60 14.28
CA SER A 148 -17.15 8.64 15.39
C SER A 148 -15.95 7.68 15.43
N PHE A 149 -15.41 7.29 14.26
CA PHE A 149 -14.12 6.58 14.17
C PHE A 149 -12.94 7.45 14.62
N GLU A 150 -12.80 8.69 14.11
CA GLU A 150 -11.69 9.59 14.49
C GLU A 150 -11.71 9.92 16.01
N ILE A 151 -12.89 10.05 16.63
CA ILE A 151 -13.04 10.22 18.08
C ILE A 151 -12.65 8.93 18.83
N ALA A 152 -13.11 7.76 18.38
CA ALA A 152 -12.77 6.48 19.01
C ALA A 152 -11.27 6.15 18.95
N ASP A 153 -10.60 6.54 17.87
CA ASP A 153 -9.17 6.36 17.70
C ASP A 153 -8.38 7.40 18.53
N SER A 154 -8.84 8.67 18.57
CA SER A 154 -8.28 9.70 19.46
C SER A 154 -8.38 9.34 20.95
N ARG A 155 -9.50 8.75 21.39
CA ARG A 155 -9.68 8.27 22.78
C ARG A 155 -8.80 7.08 23.15
N ARG A 156 -8.24 6.36 22.17
CA ARG A 156 -7.39 5.17 22.36
C ARG A 156 -5.93 5.44 21.96
N ARG A 157 -5.55 6.70 21.78
CA ARG A 157 -4.21 7.12 21.36
C ARG A 157 -3.07 6.52 22.20
N ASP A 158 -3.31 6.33 23.50
CA ASP A 158 -2.29 5.84 24.44
C ASP A 158 -2.32 4.30 24.57
N GLU A 159 -3.41 3.65 24.13
CA GLU A 159 -3.52 2.19 23.97
C GLU A 159 -2.82 1.70 22.69
N VAL A 160 -2.79 2.54 21.64
CA VAL A 160 -2.34 2.19 20.29
C VAL A 160 -0.92 2.69 20.02
N LYS A 161 0.06 1.79 20.09
CA LYS A 161 1.44 2.06 19.62
C LYS A 161 1.41 2.48 18.14
N SER A 162 1.65 3.77 17.90
CA SER A 162 1.53 4.43 16.60
C SER A 162 2.73 5.33 16.34
N ASP A 163 3.06 5.54 15.06
CA ASP A 163 4.15 6.41 14.62
C ASP A 163 3.64 7.87 14.54
N PRO A 164 4.14 8.80 15.38
CA PRO A 164 3.66 10.20 15.38
C PRO A 164 3.92 10.96 14.08
N SER A 165 4.82 10.49 13.20
CA SER A 165 5.08 11.10 11.90
C SER A 165 4.04 10.72 10.84
N ARG A 166 3.34 9.60 11.00
CA ARG A 166 2.35 9.05 10.04
C ARG A 166 0.92 8.99 10.57
N THR A 167 0.77 8.81 11.88
CA THR A 167 -0.54 8.70 12.55
C THR A 167 -0.92 10.04 13.16
N ARG A 168 -2.05 10.60 12.70
CA ARG A 168 -2.66 11.79 13.29
C ARG A 168 -3.85 11.38 14.17
N PHE A 169 -3.96 12.01 15.33
CA PHE A 169 -5.13 11.93 16.20
C PHE A 169 -5.78 13.30 16.28
N ILE A 170 -7.10 13.36 16.17
CA ILE A 170 -7.83 14.62 16.31
C ILE A 170 -7.87 15.07 17.77
N LYS A 171 -7.89 16.39 18.01
CA LYS A 171 -8.39 16.92 19.28
C LYS A 171 -9.89 16.60 19.35
N GLN A 172 -10.38 16.08 20.48
CA GLN A 172 -11.81 15.76 20.59
C GLN A 172 -12.65 17.02 20.36
N PRO A 173 -13.67 16.96 19.48
CA PRO A 173 -14.53 18.11 19.17
C PRO A 173 -15.44 18.44 20.35
N SER A 174 -15.80 19.71 20.48
CA SER A 174 -17.01 20.08 21.21
C SER A 174 -18.27 19.65 20.42
N TRP A 175 -19.43 19.64 21.08
CA TRP A 175 -20.72 19.39 20.42
C TRP A 175 -20.97 20.36 19.26
N TRP A 176 -20.59 21.63 19.42
CA TRP A 176 -20.79 22.66 18.40
C TRP A 176 -19.79 22.53 17.23
N GLN A 177 -18.56 22.09 17.48
CA GLN A 177 -17.59 21.80 16.40
C GLN A 177 -18.02 20.59 15.57
N ALA A 178 -18.51 19.53 16.23
CA ALA A 178 -19.08 18.37 15.54
C ALA A 178 -20.31 18.77 14.69
N PHE A 179 -21.15 19.66 15.20
CA PHE A 179 -22.31 20.21 14.48
C PHE A 179 -21.89 21.06 13.27
N LEU A 180 -20.99 22.03 13.43
CA LEU A 180 -20.52 22.89 12.34
C LEU A 180 -19.76 22.12 11.25
N TYR A 181 -18.94 21.13 11.62
CA TYR A 181 -18.31 20.22 10.66
C TYR A 181 -19.35 19.42 9.86
N SER A 182 -20.35 18.84 10.55
CA SER A 182 -21.42 18.08 9.91
C SER A 182 -22.12 18.91 8.83
N TYR A 183 -22.40 20.18 9.15
CA TYR A 183 -23.07 21.13 8.28
C TYR A 183 -22.16 22.02 7.40
N ASN A 184 -20.84 21.84 7.41
CA ASN A 184 -19.93 22.69 6.64
C ASN A 184 -20.22 22.57 5.13
N PHE A 185 -20.62 23.68 4.48
CA PHE A 185 -21.16 23.65 3.11
C PHE A 185 -20.25 23.05 2.01
N PRO A 186 -18.90 23.17 2.05
CA PRO A 186 -18.06 22.55 1.03
C PRO A 186 -18.18 21.03 1.10
N GLY A 187 -18.48 20.39 -0.02
CA GLY A 187 -18.68 18.93 -0.10
C GLY A 187 -20.01 18.42 0.50
N LEU A 188 -20.91 19.29 0.98
CA LEU A 188 -22.12 18.89 1.73
C LEU A 188 -23.21 18.24 0.85
N PHE A 189 -23.44 18.81 -0.33
CA PHE A 189 -24.49 18.36 -1.26
C PHE A 189 -23.97 17.42 -2.33
N THR A 190 -22.69 17.53 -2.65
CA THR A 190 -21.97 16.73 -3.65
C THR A 190 -20.48 17.05 -3.58
N GLY A 191 -19.65 16.22 -4.19
CA GLY A 191 -18.20 16.33 -4.13
C GLY A 191 -17.58 15.52 -2.99
N PRO A 192 -16.28 15.74 -2.73
CA PRO A 192 -15.47 14.82 -1.95
C PRO A 192 -15.90 14.76 -0.47
N TYR A 193 -16.00 13.54 0.03
CA TYR A 193 -15.90 13.29 1.47
C TYR A 193 -14.51 13.72 1.95
N TYR A 194 -14.46 14.34 3.11
CA TYR A 194 -13.22 14.63 3.83
C TYR A 194 -13.43 14.35 5.32
N THR A 195 -12.33 14.08 6.02
CA THR A 195 -12.28 13.75 7.44
C THR A 195 -12.35 14.99 8.33
N TYR A 196 -12.70 14.83 9.61
CA TYR A 196 -12.72 15.93 10.57
C TYR A 196 -11.33 16.52 10.79
N ALA A 197 -10.28 15.69 10.77
CA ALA A 197 -8.91 16.19 10.75
C ALA A 197 -8.62 17.12 9.56
N MET A 198 -9.03 16.77 8.34
CA MET A 198 -8.86 17.65 7.16
C MET A 198 -9.64 18.97 7.30
N TYR A 199 -10.79 18.96 7.97
CA TYR A 199 -11.53 20.17 8.29
C TYR A 199 -10.77 21.05 9.30
N ARG A 200 -10.22 20.44 10.37
CA ARG A 200 -9.42 21.17 11.37
C ARG A 200 -8.10 21.72 10.81
N ASP A 201 -7.44 21.03 9.88
CA ASP A 201 -6.25 21.56 9.18
C ASP A 201 -6.51 22.94 8.51
N VAL A 202 -7.77 23.22 8.13
CA VAL A 202 -8.22 24.51 7.55
C VAL A 202 -8.69 25.49 8.61
N VAL A 203 -9.40 25.02 9.64
CA VAL A 203 -9.96 25.89 10.69
C VAL A 203 -8.88 26.36 11.68
N ASP A 204 -7.91 25.52 12.01
CA ASP A 204 -6.81 25.87 12.92
C ASP A 204 -5.68 26.66 12.23
N ASN A 205 -5.71 26.80 10.90
CA ASN A 205 -4.71 27.53 10.12
C ASN A 205 -5.28 28.81 9.48
N ASN A 206 -5.00 29.98 10.05
CA ASN A 206 -5.46 31.26 9.50
C ASN A 206 -4.87 31.58 8.11
N ASN A 207 -3.64 31.14 7.82
CA ASN A 207 -2.88 31.54 6.63
C ASN A 207 -3.18 30.69 5.38
N ILE A 208 -3.95 29.59 5.53
CA ILE A 208 -4.26 28.66 4.43
C ILE A 208 -4.93 29.33 3.21
N MET A 209 -5.65 30.43 3.43
CA MET A 209 -6.34 31.17 2.36
C MET A 209 -5.39 32.00 1.49
N GLU A 210 -4.17 32.28 1.97
CA GLU A 210 -3.13 33.01 1.24
C GLU A 210 -2.44 32.15 0.17
N ILE A 211 -2.53 30.81 0.29
CA ILE A 211 -1.99 29.88 -0.70
C ILE A 211 -2.74 30.04 -2.03
N SER A 212 -2.04 30.13 -3.16
CA SER A 212 -2.69 30.24 -4.47
C SER A 212 -3.27 28.89 -4.91
N VAL A 213 -4.58 28.86 -5.18
CA VAL A 213 -5.30 27.64 -5.59
C VAL A 213 -5.70 27.59 -7.06
N TRP A 214 -5.53 28.70 -7.80
CA TRP A 214 -6.03 28.83 -9.16
C TRP A 214 -5.43 27.81 -10.14
N LYS A 215 -4.18 27.37 -9.93
CA LYS A 215 -3.56 26.24 -10.67
C LYS A 215 -4.41 24.96 -10.57
N HIS A 216 -4.91 24.64 -9.37
CA HIS A 216 -5.71 23.44 -9.09
C HIS A 216 -7.17 23.57 -9.55
N ILE A 217 -7.69 24.79 -9.63
CA ILE A 217 -9.04 25.07 -10.15
C ILE A 217 -9.04 25.05 -11.68
N LYS A 218 -8.01 25.61 -12.35
CA LYS A 218 -7.94 25.70 -13.82
C LYS A 218 -8.09 24.34 -14.51
N TRP A 219 -7.43 23.30 -14.00
CA TRP A 219 -7.57 21.93 -14.53
C TRP A 219 -9.00 21.36 -14.34
N ARG A 220 -9.68 21.68 -13.24
CA ARG A 220 -11.06 21.26 -13.01
C ARG A 220 -12.04 21.96 -13.94
N LEU A 221 -11.87 23.28 -14.13
CA LEU A 221 -12.64 24.06 -15.08
C LEU A 221 -12.42 23.61 -16.54
N TYR A 222 -11.20 23.20 -16.90
CA TYR A 222 -10.93 22.58 -18.21
C TYR A 222 -11.73 21.29 -18.42
N ASN A 223 -11.78 20.42 -17.41
CA ASN A 223 -12.58 19.18 -17.50
C ASN A 223 -14.08 19.46 -17.55
N PHE A 224 -14.56 20.39 -16.73
CA PHE A 224 -15.95 20.88 -16.77
C PHE A 224 -16.34 21.44 -18.14
N ALA A 225 -15.45 22.20 -18.78
CA ALA A 225 -15.71 22.87 -20.05
C ALA A 225 -16.01 21.91 -21.23
N TRP A 226 -15.46 20.70 -21.22
CA TRP A 226 -15.83 19.66 -22.19
C TRP A 226 -16.92 18.71 -21.68
N SER A 227 -16.92 18.38 -20.38
CA SER A 227 -17.85 17.38 -19.84
C SER A 227 -19.29 17.88 -19.77
N LEU A 228 -19.52 19.18 -19.53
CA LEU A 228 -20.87 19.73 -19.46
C LEU A 228 -21.56 19.78 -20.84
N PRO A 229 -20.94 20.32 -21.92
CA PRO A 229 -21.50 20.21 -23.26
C PRO A 229 -21.71 18.76 -23.70
N ALA A 230 -20.75 17.88 -23.44
CA ALA A 230 -20.89 16.45 -23.76
C ALA A 230 -22.08 15.81 -23.03
N PHE A 231 -22.29 16.11 -21.75
CA PHE A 231 -23.47 15.67 -21.00
C PHE A 231 -24.77 16.17 -21.65
N ILE A 232 -24.89 17.47 -21.95
CA ILE A 232 -26.12 18.05 -22.51
C ILE A 232 -26.45 17.41 -23.87
N VAL A 233 -25.48 17.32 -24.78
CA VAL A 233 -25.66 16.75 -26.13
C VAL A 233 -26.03 15.27 -26.06
N LEU A 234 -25.31 14.47 -25.26
CA LEU A 234 -25.57 13.04 -25.17
C LEU A 234 -26.85 12.71 -24.39
N LEU A 235 -27.26 13.52 -23.40
CA LEU A 235 -28.55 13.37 -22.72
C LEU A 235 -29.72 13.64 -23.67
N TYR A 236 -29.60 14.68 -24.51
CA TYR A 236 -30.61 14.99 -25.53
C TYR A 236 -30.73 13.89 -26.59
N ALA A 237 -29.59 13.38 -27.07
CA ALA A 237 -29.57 12.32 -28.09
C ALA A 237 -29.94 10.92 -27.55
N PHE A 238 -29.58 10.60 -26.29
CA PHE A 238 -29.75 9.29 -25.68
C PHE A 238 -30.39 9.38 -24.28
N PRO A 239 -31.64 9.86 -24.16
CA PRO A 239 -32.34 9.95 -22.88
C PRO A 239 -32.65 8.56 -22.31
N LEU A 240 -32.55 8.42 -20.98
CA LEU A 240 -32.75 7.14 -20.29
C LEU A 240 -34.09 6.47 -20.61
N GLU A 241 -35.15 7.27 -20.80
CA GLU A 241 -36.49 6.76 -21.14
C GLU A 241 -36.53 5.96 -22.45
N MET A 242 -35.57 6.16 -23.35
CA MET A 242 -35.48 5.35 -24.56
C MET A 242 -35.28 3.86 -24.21
N MET A 243 -34.50 3.55 -23.16
CA MET A 243 -34.26 2.17 -22.71
C MET A 243 -35.48 1.52 -22.04
N ARG A 244 -36.55 2.29 -21.73
CA ARG A 244 -37.81 1.75 -21.19
C ARG A 244 -38.87 1.46 -22.26
N LYS A 245 -38.79 2.09 -23.43
CA LYS A 245 -39.79 1.99 -24.52
C LYS A 245 -39.67 0.65 -25.27
N ASP A 246 -40.81 0.07 -25.66
CA ASP A 246 -40.83 -1.23 -26.35
C ASP A 246 -40.06 -1.24 -27.68
N LYS A 247 -40.07 -0.11 -28.41
CA LYS A 247 -39.29 0.06 -29.65
C LYS A 247 -37.80 -0.27 -29.47
N PHE A 248 -37.20 0.13 -28.34
CA PHE A 248 -35.80 -0.18 -28.03
C PHE A 248 -35.53 -1.68 -27.88
N PHE A 249 -36.52 -2.47 -27.47
CA PHE A 249 -36.38 -3.92 -27.31
C PHE A 249 -36.51 -4.68 -28.64
N ASN A 250 -37.17 -4.10 -29.63
CA ASN A 250 -37.29 -4.66 -30.99
C ASN A 250 -36.02 -4.45 -31.83
N GLU A 251 -35.12 -3.56 -31.39
CA GLU A 251 -33.85 -3.27 -32.06
C GLU A 251 -32.79 -4.35 -31.85
N THR A 252 -31.75 -4.30 -32.69
CA THR A 252 -30.64 -5.25 -32.67
C THR A 252 -29.89 -5.27 -31.32
N LEU A 253 -29.26 -6.40 -31.00
CA LEU A 253 -28.39 -6.53 -29.82
C LEU A 253 -27.30 -5.45 -29.79
N TYR A 254 -26.67 -5.18 -30.94
CA TYR A 254 -25.65 -4.15 -31.10
C TYR A 254 -26.18 -2.74 -30.78
N TYR A 255 -27.36 -2.38 -31.29
CA TYR A 255 -28.00 -1.10 -30.98
C TYR A 255 -28.25 -0.95 -29.47
N ARG A 256 -28.84 -1.98 -28.83
CA ARG A 256 -29.19 -1.94 -27.40
C ARG A 256 -27.95 -1.77 -26.50
N ILE A 257 -26.85 -2.45 -26.82
CA ILE A 257 -25.56 -2.29 -26.12
C ILE A 257 -24.95 -0.90 -26.38
N SER A 258 -24.96 -0.44 -27.64
CA SER A 258 -24.38 0.86 -28.03
C SER A 258 -25.08 2.04 -27.35
N VAL A 259 -26.41 2.03 -27.33
CA VAL A 259 -27.21 3.01 -26.58
C VAL A 259 -26.90 2.96 -25.09
N SER A 260 -26.82 1.77 -24.48
CA SER A 260 -26.48 1.65 -23.05
C SER A 260 -25.08 2.19 -22.73
N PHE A 261 -24.12 2.07 -23.65
CA PHE A 261 -22.80 2.69 -23.52
C PHE A 261 -22.86 4.21 -23.59
N LEU A 262 -23.65 4.77 -24.52
CA LEU A 262 -23.84 6.23 -24.66
C LEU A 262 -24.62 6.84 -23.48
N VAL A 263 -25.60 6.10 -22.94
CA VAL A 263 -26.31 6.45 -21.70
C VAL A 263 -25.35 6.48 -20.51
N PHE A 264 -24.45 5.49 -20.40
CA PHE A 264 -23.41 5.52 -19.37
C PHE A 264 -22.40 6.65 -19.58
N LEU A 265 -22.04 6.97 -20.83
CA LEU A 265 -21.13 8.07 -21.14
C LEU A 265 -21.71 9.42 -20.66
N TRP A 266 -22.98 9.73 -20.96
CA TRP A 266 -23.57 10.99 -20.46
C TRP A 266 -23.70 11.00 -18.94
N MET A 267 -24.03 9.87 -18.31
CA MET A 267 -24.08 9.74 -16.85
C MET A 267 -22.73 10.08 -16.21
N ARG A 268 -21.62 9.60 -16.80
CA ARG A 268 -20.27 9.97 -16.38
C ARG A 268 -19.98 11.45 -16.61
N CYS A 269 -20.28 11.99 -17.79
CA CYS A 269 -20.11 13.42 -18.09
C CYS A 269 -20.89 14.33 -17.12
N ARG A 270 -22.09 13.92 -16.69
CA ARG A 270 -22.87 14.60 -15.64
C ARG A 270 -22.14 14.62 -14.30
N VAL A 271 -21.62 13.47 -13.86
CA VAL A 271 -20.86 13.34 -12.60
C VAL A 271 -19.54 14.11 -12.65
N TYR A 272 -18.81 14.04 -13.78
CA TYR A 272 -17.58 14.79 -14.02
C TYR A 272 -17.84 16.29 -13.87
N SER A 273 -18.86 16.82 -14.56
CA SER A 273 -19.23 18.23 -14.49
C SER A 273 -19.57 18.67 -13.07
N ALA A 274 -20.41 17.91 -12.36
CA ALA A 274 -20.80 18.21 -10.99
C ALA A 274 -19.61 18.23 -10.02
N TRP A 275 -18.76 17.20 -10.07
CA TRP A 275 -17.67 17.05 -9.11
C TRP A 275 -16.47 17.93 -9.41
N MET A 276 -16.21 18.33 -10.67
CA MET A 276 -15.19 19.34 -10.95
C MET A 276 -15.48 20.68 -10.25
N ILE A 277 -16.76 21.10 -10.21
CA ILE A 277 -17.17 22.28 -9.44
C ILE A 277 -17.10 22.02 -7.93
N ALA A 278 -17.56 20.86 -7.46
CA ALA A 278 -17.59 20.54 -6.04
C ALA A 278 -16.21 20.34 -5.38
N GLU A 279 -15.26 19.75 -6.10
CA GLU A 279 -13.85 19.71 -5.69
C GLU A 279 -13.25 21.13 -5.67
N SER A 280 -13.61 21.97 -6.66
CA SER A 280 -13.17 23.37 -6.70
C SER A 280 -13.73 24.19 -5.54
N VAL A 281 -14.97 23.91 -5.09
CA VAL A 281 -15.56 24.46 -3.86
C VAL A 281 -14.72 24.08 -2.62
N CYS A 282 -14.31 22.83 -2.49
CA CYS A 282 -13.44 22.41 -1.38
C CYS A 282 -12.08 23.13 -1.42
N VAL A 283 -11.45 23.18 -2.60
CA VAL A 283 -10.16 23.86 -2.85
C VAL A 283 -10.24 25.37 -2.60
N LEU A 284 -11.32 26.04 -2.99
CA LEU A 284 -11.56 27.46 -2.71
C LEU A 284 -11.68 27.75 -1.21
N ASN A 285 -12.13 26.78 -0.41
CA ASN A 285 -12.15 26.85 1.05
C ASN A 285 -10.85 26.28 1.69
N GLY A 286 -9.81 26.00 0.91
CA GLY A 286 -8.52 25.46 1.39
C GLY A 286 -8.53 23.98 1.78
N ILE A 287 -9.69 23.31 1.73
CA ILE A 287 -9.83 21.91 2.11
C ILE A 287 -9.08 21.03 1.11
N GLY A 288 -8.19 20.19 1.63
CA GLY A 288 -7.40 19.27 0.83
C GLY A 288 -6.15 19.85 0.17
N ILE A 289 -5.77 21.09 0.51
CA ILE A 289 -4.52 21.73 0.07
C ILE A 289 -3.41 21.39 1.06
N TYR A 290 -2.38 20.68 0.59
CA TYR A 290 -1.25 20.22 1.41
C TYR A 290 0.08 20.34 0.65
N PRO A 291 1.22 20.47 1.35
CA PRO A 291 2.55 20.39 0.76
C PRO A 291 2.72 19.09 -0.04
N GLU A 292 3.29 19.16 -1.24
CA GLU A 292 3.42 18.01 -2.13
C GLU A 292 4.25 16.88 -1.52
N GLU A 293 5.34 17.23 -0.84
CA GLU A 293 6.21 16.31 -0.09
C GLU A 293 5.53 15.63 1.12
N SER A 294 4.33 16.09 1.54
CA SER A 294 3.53 15.39 2.55
C SER A 294 2.80 14.14 2.00
N PHE A 295 2.93 13.88 0.69
CA PHE A 295 2.28 12.81 -0.07
C PHE A 295 0.78 12.67 0.23
N PRO A 296 -0.04 13.72 0.05
CA PRO A 296 -1.45 13.70 0.41
C PRO A 296 -2.27 12.74 -0.46
N THR A 297 -3.23 12.05 0.16
CA THR A 297 -4.09 11.03 -0.48
C THR A 297 -5.57 11.32 -0.32
N ALA A 298 -6.37 10.97 -1.34
CA ALA A 298 -7.81 11.24 -1.40
C ALA A 298 -8.58 10.69 -0.18
N GLY A 299 -9.29 11.58 0.54
CA GLY A 299 -10.09 11.27 1.72
C GLY A 299 -9.32 11.29 3.06
N LYS A 300 -8.00 11.06 3.03
CA LYS A 300 -7.13 11.18 4.22
C LYS A 300 -6.56 12.59 4.37
N GLY A 301 -5.95 13.15 3.35
CA GLY A 301 -5.01 14.26 3.52
C GLY A 301 -3.56 13.75 3.63
N PRO A 302 -2.66 14.42 4.38
CA PRO A 302 -1.23 14.16 4.35
C PRO A 302 -0.86 12.79 4.93
N ASN A 303 0.05 12.08 4.27
CA ASN A 303 0.63 10.83 4.79
C ASN A 303 1.85 11.08 5.70
N ARG A 304 2.53 12.21 5.52
CA ARG A 304 3.66 12.67 6.35
C ARG A 304 3.25 13.91 7.15
N ILE A 305 2.87 13.68 8.41
CA ILE A 305 2.35 14.68 9.35
C ILE A 305 3.47 15.59 9.85
N ASP A 306 4.69 15.08 9.91
CA ASP A 306 5.92 15.82 10.18
C ASP A 306 6.21 16.85 9.08
N ILE A 307 6.27 16.42 7.81
CA ILE A 307 6.51 17.30 6.66
C ILE A 307 5.38 18.32 6.51
N PHE A 308 4.13 17.90 6.70
CA PHE A 308 2.98 18.82 6.73
C PHE A 308 3.17 19.94 7.76
N LYS A 309 3.53 19.61 9.02
CA LYS A 309 3.75 20.62 10.07
C LYS A 309 4.93 21.54 9.79
N GLU A 310 5.99 21.07 9.13
CA GLU A 310 7.16 21.89 8.81
C GLU A 310 6.93 22.84 7.62
N GLN A 311 6.22 22.37 6.58
CA GLN A 311 6.12 23.08 5.30
C GLN A 311 4.82 23.86 5.12
N MET A 312 3.77 23.59 5.91
CA MET A 312 2.51 24.33 5.78
C MET A 312 2.72 25.84 6.02
N ASN A 313 2.27 26.66 5.07
CA ASN A 313 2.48 28.11 5.00
C ASN A 313 3.93 28.59 4.75
N LYS A 314 4.92 27.70 4.61
CA LYS A 314 6.33 28.07 4.34
C LYS A 314 6.47 28.61 2.92
N LYS A 315 7.15 29.75 2.75
CA LYS A 315 7.38 30.38 1.43
C LYS A 315 8.20 29.43 0.52
N GLY A 316 7.81 29.35 -0.75
CA GLY A 316 8.44 28.47 -1.74
C GLY A 316 7.94 27.01 -1.73
N THR A 317 7.04 26.63 -0.82
CA THR A 317 6.46 25.29 -0.78
C THR A 317 5.52 25.05 -1.97
N ASN A 318 5.70 23.92 -2.65
CA ASN A 318 4.74 23.44 -3.65
C ASN A 318 3.58 22.73 -2.97
N TYR A 319 2.36 23.09 -3.36
CA TYR A 319 1.12 22.50 -2.84
C TYR A 319 0.41 21.70 -3.93
N ASN A 320 -0.33 20.67 -3.51
CA ASN A 320 -1.28 19.99 -4.38
C ASN A 320 -2.68 19.86 -3.71
N SER A 321 -3.66 19.44 -4.50
CA SER A 321 -5.07 19.28 -4.10
C SER A 321 -5.54 17.82 -4.17
N GLU A 322 -4.64 16.85 -4.05
CA GLU A 322 -4.92 15.43 -4.30
C GLU A 322 -5.85 14.82 -3.24
N ALA A 323 -5.80 15.35 -2.00
CA ALA A 323 -6.63 14.88 -0.88
C ALA A 323 -8.15 15.02 -1.09
N VAL A 324 -8.57 15.92 -1.98
CA VAL A 324 -9.98 16.15 -2.37
C VAL A 324 -10.29 15.72 -3.80
N ARG A 325 -9.34 15.12 -4.53
CA ARG A 325 -9.57 14.63 -5.89
C ARG A 325 -10.41 13.36 -5.85
N ASN A 326 -11.70 13.49 -6.17
CA ASN A 326 -12.67 12.41 -6.13
C ASN A 326 -12.76 11.64 -7.45
N LEU A 327 -12.31 12.23 -8.56
CA LEU A 327 -12.22 11.58 -9.88
C LEU A 327 -10.80 11.60 -10.44
N ASP A 328 -10.42 10.49 -11.05
CA ASP A 328 -9.37 10.47 -12.05
C ASP A 328 -9.94 10.05 -13.41
N ILE A 329 -10.45 11.04 -14.14
CA ILE A 329 -11.20 10.88 -15.41
C ILE A 329 -10.44 10.00 -16.40
N TRP A 330 -9.16 10.28 -16.64
CA TRP A 330 -8.37 9.53 -17.63
C TRP A 330 -8.18 8.07 -17.24
N SER A 331 -8.00 7.77 -15.96
CA SER A 331 -7.98 6.39 -15.45
C SER A 331 -9.36 5.71 -15.54
N ILE A 332 -10.47 6.45 -15.42
CA ILE A 332 -11.83 5.91 -15.62
C ILE A 332 -12.06 5.56 -17.11
N GLU A 333 -11.62 6.42 -18.04
CA GLU A 333 -11.83 6.22 -19.47
C GLU A 333 -10.87 5.17 -20.08
N LEU A 334 -9.58 5.22 -19.72
CA LEU A 334 -8.50 4.55 -20.45
C LEU A 334 -7.94 3.29 -19.77
N ASN A 335 -8.07 3.13 -18.44
CA ASN A 335 -7.45 2.00 -17.73
C ASN A 335 -8.17 0.68 -18.05
N ALA A 336 -7.48 -0.29 -18.66
CA ALA A 336 -8.10 -1.57 -19.04
C ALA A 336 -8.65 -2.38 -17.86
N SER A 337 -8.14 -2.19 -16.63
CA SER A 337 -8.56 -2.97 -15.45
C SER A 337 -9.87 -2.48 -14.84
N PHE A 338 -10.73 -3.42 -14.44
CA PHE A 338 -11.92 -3.16 -13.62
C PHE A 338 -11.54 -2.50 -12.29
N ARG A 339 -10.52 -3.03 -11.59
CA ARG A 339 -9.97 -2.43 -10.37
C ARG A 339 -9.38 -1.04 -10.63
N GLY A 340 -8.76 -0.84 -11.80
CA GLY A 340 -8.23 0.46 -12.23
C GLY A 340 -9.32 1.52 -12.31
N GLY A 341 -10.36 1.27 -13.11
CA GLY A 341 -11.50 2.17 -13.25
C GLY A 341 -12.27 2.39 -11.94
N MET A 342 -12.50 1.34 -11.15
CA MET A 342 -13.17 1.44 -9.83
C MET A 342 -12.38 2.29 -8.84
N ARG A 343 -11.05 2.13 -8.77
CA ARG A 343 -10.18 2.96 -7.89
C ARG A 343 -10.08 4.41 -8.33
N ALA A 344 -10.35 4.71 -9.59
CA ALA A 344 -10.36 6.08 -10.12
C ALA A 344 -11.70 6.80 -9.91
N TRP A 345 -12.77 6.07 -9.58
CA TRP A 345 -14.13 6.58 -9.38
C TRP A 345 -14.49 6.76 -7.90
N ASN A 346 -14.91 7.97 -7.53
CA ASN A 346 -15.37 8.33 -6.18
C ASN A 346 -14.36 8.04 -5.07
N ARG A 347 -13.10 8.46 -5.32
CA ARG A 347 -11.90 8.08 -4.56
C ARG A 347 -12.00 8.32 -3.04
N THR A 348 -12.65 9.39 -2.62
CA THR A 348 -12.83 9.71 -1.19
C THR A 348 -13.84 8.79 -0.50
N VAL A 349 -14.85 8.30 -1.21
CA VAL A 349 -15.77 7.28 -0.73
C VAL A 349 -15.15 5.88 -0.81
N GLN A 350 -14.31 5.58 -1.80
CA GLN A 350 -13.50 4.35 -1.80
C GLN A 350 -12.56 4.30 -0.57
N PHE A 351 -11.96 5.43 -0.19
CA PHE A 351 -11.18 5.56 1.06
C PHE A 351 -12.05 5.28 2.30
N TRP A 352 -13.26 5.86 2.34
CA TRP A 352 -14.21 5.64 3.44
C TRP A 352 -14.60 4.16 3.56
N LEU A 353 -15.00 3.53 2.45
CA LEU A 353 -15.39 2.11 2.39
C LEU A 353 -14.23 1.20 2.79
N ALA A 354 -13.01 1.48 2.32
CA ALA A 354 -11.83 0.68 2.67
C ALA A 354 -11.54 0.70 4.18
N ASN A 355 -11.57 1.88 4.82
CA ASN A 355 -11.15 2.05 6.22
C ASN A 355 -12.25 1.77 7.26
N TYR A 356 -13.51 2.02 6.91
CA TYR A 356 -14.64 1.91 7.84
C TYR A 356 -15.52 0.68 7.59
N VAL A 357 -15.40 0.00 6.43
CA VAL A 357 -16.14 -1.24 6.12
C VAL A 357 -15.18 -2.40 5.84
N TYR A 358 -14.43 -2.36 4.73
CA TYR A 358 -13.70 -3.53 4.22
C TYR A 358 -12.73 -4.15 5.24
N LYS A 359 -11.86 -3.33 5.84
CA LYS A 359 -10.88 -3.79 6.84
C LYS A 359 -11.50 -4.36 8.13
N ARG A 360 -12.81 -4.20 8.32
CA ARG A 360 -13.55 -4.53 9.56
C ARG A 360 -14.52 -5.70 9.40
N VAL A 361 -14.59 -6.30 8.21
CA VAL A 361 -15.40 -7.50 7.91
C VAL A 361 -14.52 -8.70 7.55
N PRO A 362 -15.03 -9.95 7.64
CA PRO A 362 -14.24 -11.13 7.28
C PRO A 362 -13.78 -11.09 5.82
N ARG A 363 -12.46 -11.24 5.59
CA ARG A 363 -11.80 -11.14 4.26
C ARG A 363 -12.49 -11.93 3.14
N SER A 364 -13.01 -13.13 3.45
CA SER A 364 -13.73 -13.98 2.47
C SER A 364 -15.00 -13.35 1.90
N LEU A 365 -15.65 -12.46 2.66
CA LEU A 365 -16.86 -11.73 2.29
C LEU A 365 -16.60 -10.23 2.08
N GLY A 366 -15.35 -9.77 2.19
CA GLY A 366 -15.02 -8.34 2.28
C GLY A 366 -15.55 -7.51 1.13
N MET A 367 -15.27 -7.91 -0.11
CA MET A 367 -15.75 -7.24 -1.32
C MET A 367 -17.28 -7.28 -1.43
N LEU A 368 -17.90 -8.43 -1.15
CA LEU A 368 -19.34 -8.59 -1.20
C LEU A 368 -20.05 -7.66 -0.20
N LEU A 369 -19.66 -7.70 1.07
CA LEU A 369 -20.25 -6.86 2.13
C LEU A 369 -19.99 -5.37 1.90
N THR A 370 -18.80 -5.00 1.41
CA THR A 370 -18.48 -3.59 1.13
C THR A 370 -19.31 -3.05 -0.04
N MET A 371 -19.54 -3.86 -1.08
CA MET A 371 -20.42 -3.49 -2.19
C MET A 371 -21.90 -3.49 -1.78
N SER A 372 -22.35 -4.40 -0.90
CA SER A 372 -23.70 -4.36 -0.31
C SER A 372 -23.94 -3.09 0.51
N VAL A 373 -22.97 -2.68 1.34
CA VAL A 373 -23.04 -1.41 2.09
C VAL A 373 -23.06 -0.21 1.15
N SER A 374 -22.25 -0.24 0.09
CA SER A 374 -22.26 0.81 -0.95
C SER A 374 -23.60 0.89 -1.68
N ALA A 375 -24.20 -0.25 -2.05
CA ALA A 375 -25.51 -0.31 -2.68
C ALA A 375 -26.60 0.29 -1.78
N PHE A 376 -26.68 -0.18 -0.53
CA PHE A 376 -27.65 0.28 0.44
C PHE A 376 -27.51 1.79 0.75
N TRP A 377 -26.28 2.29 0.82
CA TRP A 377 -26.01 3.73 0.97
C TRP A 377 -26.67 4.53 -0.17
N HIS A 378 -26.48 4.13 -1.44
CA HIS A 378 -27.15 4.76 -2.58
C HIS A 378 -28.69 4.62 -2.53
N GLY A 379 -29.21 3.48 -2.09
CA GLY A 379 -30.61 3.31 -1.69
C GLY A 379 -31.10 1.86 -1.68
N VAL A 380 -32.41 1.68 -1.45
CA VAL A 380 -33.05 0.36 -1.33
C VAL A 380 -33.55 -0.21 -2.67
N HIS A 381 -33.37 0.50 -3.78
CA HIS A 381 -33.81 0.04 -5.10
C HIS A 381 -32.99 -1.16 -5.60
N PRO A 382 -33.61 -2.23 -6.14
CA PRO A 382 -32.90 -3.43 -6.58
C PRO A 382 -31.80 -3.19 -7.61
N GLY A 383 -31.95 -2.18 -8.49
CA GLY A 383 -30.95 -1.80 -9.49
C GLY A 383 -29.59 -1.41 -8.91
N TYR A 384 -29.55 -0.80 -7.71
CA TYR A 384 -28.29 -0.53 -7.01
C TYR A 384 -27.60 -1.83 -6.60
N PHE A 385 -28.33 -2.77 -6.00
CA PHE A 385 -27.77 -4.06 -5.61
C PHE A 385 -27.31 -4.87 -6.82
N LEU A 386 -28.09 -4.91 -7.90
CA LEU A 386 -27.69 -5.55 -9.16
C LEU A 386 -26.39 -4.92 -9.68
N SER A 387 -26.29 -3.59 -9.74
CA SER A 387 -25.10 -2.86 -10.18
C SER A 387 -23.85 -3.16 -9.33
N PHE A 388 -23.91 -2.95 -8.02
CA PHE A 388 -22.74 -3.09 -7.14
C PHE A 388 -22.36 -4.56 -6.90
N LEU A 389 -23.30 -5.51 -6.91
CA LEU A 389 -23.01 -6.94 -6.73
C LEU A 389 -22.49 -7.61 -8.01
N THR A 390 -22.48 -6.92 -9.17
CA THR A 390 -21.68 -7.31 -10.33
C THR A 390 -20.17 -7.06 -10.12
N VAL A 391 -19.77 -6.09 -9.28
CA VAL A 391 -18.35 -5.76 -9.02
C VAL A 391 -17.54 -6.96 -8.50
N PRO A 392 -17.98 -7.71 -7.46
CA PRO A 392 -17.29 -8.94 -7.05
C PRO A 392 -17.04 -9.90 -8.21
N LEU A 393 -18.04 -10.16 -9.06
CA LEU A 393 -17.91 -11.08 -10.19
C LEU A 393 -16.85 -10.62 -11.20
N CYS A 394 -16.86 -9.34 -11.58
CA CYS A 394 -15.88 -8.78 -12.50
C CYS A 394 -14.45 -8.81 -11.94
N THR A 395 -14.27 -8.48 -10.65
CA THR A 395 -12.95 -8.53 -10.00
C THR A 395 -12.43 -9.96 -9.81
N LEU A 396 -13.31 -10.94 -9.59
CA LEU A 396 -12.96 -12.36 -9.54
C LEU A 396 -12.53 -12.90 -10.92
N ALA A 397 -13.18 -12.47 -12.00
CA ALA A 397 -12.78 -12.80 -13.35
C ALA A 397 -11.42 -12.18 -13.72
N GLU A 398 -11.20 -10.91 -13.39
CA GLU A 398 -9.92 -10.21 -13.56
C GLU A 398 -8.78 -10.93 -12.83
N ASP A 399 -8.96 -11.28 -11.55
CA ASP A 399 -7.97 -12.04 -10.76
C ASP A 399 -7.73 -13.45 -11.30
N SER A 400 -8.73 -14.02 -11.97
CA SER A 400 -8.63 -15.38 -12.52
C SER A 400 -7.78 -15.43 -13.79
N ILE A 401 -7.93 -14.43 -14.68
CA ILE A 401 -7.32 -14.41 -16.01
C ILE A 401 -5.98 -13.70 -16.07
N LEU A 402 -5.78 -12.58 -15.35
CA LEU A 402 -4.54 -11.81 -15.41
C LEU A 402 -3.26 -12.61 -15.08
N PRO A 403 -3.27 -13.62 -14.19
CA PRO A 403 -2.11 -14.48 -13.95
C PRO A 403 -1.82 -15.51 -15.05
N LEU A 404 -2.74 -15.72 -16.00
CA LEU A 404 -2.59 -16.65 -17.12
C LEU A 404 -2.08 -15.97 -18.40
N VAL A 405 -2.18 -14.65 -18.49
CA VAL A 405 -1.71 -13.88 -19.64
C VAL A 405 -0.20 -13.66 -19.49
N PRO A 406 0.63 -14.09 -20.46
CA PRO A 406 2.06 -13.79 -20.43
C PRO A 406 2.25 -12.26 -20.54
N LYS A 407 3.22 -11.74 -19.81
CA LYS A 407 3.57 -10.32 -19.81
C LYS A 407 4.90 -10.11 -20.53
N ASP A 408 5.04 -8.96 -21.15
CA ASP A 408 6.28 -8.52 -21.78
C ASP A 408 7.38 -8.29 -20.70
N PRO A 409 8.67 -8.19 -21.06
CA PRO A 409 9.76 -8.00 -20.09
C PRO A 409 9.56 -6.80 -19.15
N ASP A 410 8.94 -5.72 -19.62
CA ASP A 410 8.54 -4.54 -18.83
C ASP A 410 7.40 -4.80 -17.81
N GLY A 411 6.90 -6.04 -17.71
CA GLY A 411 5.72 -6.39 -16.91
C GLY A 411 4.38 -5.92 -17.49
N LYS A 412 4.38 -5.40 -18.72
CA LYS A 412 3.19 -4.93 -19.45
C LYS A 412 2.37 -6.11 -19.99
N LEU A 413 1.06 -5.91 -20.12
CA LEU A 413 0.17 -6.88 -20.77
C LEU A 413 0.22 -6.70 -22.29
N PRO A 414 0.17 -7.78 -23.09
CA PRO A 414 0.16 -7.70 -24.55
C PRO A 414 -0.92 -6.75 -25.06
N LEU A 415 -0.62 -5.95 -26.07
CA LEU A 415 -1.53 -4.90 -26.57
C LEU A 415 -2.92 -5.46 -26.94
N LEU A 416 -2.97 -6.59 -27.66
CA LEU A 416 -4.21 -7.25 -28.04
C LEU A 416 -5.06 -7.68 -26.84
N PHE A 417 -4.43 -8.25 -25.80
CA PHE A 417 -5.13 -8.58 -24.56
C PHE A 417 -5.62 -7.33 -23.83
N THR A 418 -4.79 -6.28 -23.78
CA THR A 418 -5.13 -5.01 -23.12
C THR A 418 -6.33 -4.33 -23.79
N VAL A 419 -6.39 -4.31 -25.12
CA VAL A 419 -7.53 -3.79 -25.90
C VAL A 419 -8.77 -4.68 -25.71
N PHE A 420 -8.63 -6.00 -25.76
CA PHE A 420 -9.74 -6.91 -25.49
C PHE A 420 -10.32 -6.72 -24.08
N TRP A 421 -9.47 -6.69 -23.06
CA TRP A 421 -9.88 -6.54 -21.66
C TRP A 421 -10.49 -5.15 -21.39
N TYR A 422 -9.96 -4.11 -22.04
CA TYR A 422 -10.56 -2.77 -22.07
C TYR A 422 -12.02 -2.81 -22.57
N LEU A 423 -12.28 -3.48 -23.69
CA LEU A 423 -13.65 -3.59 -24.26
C LEU A 423 -14.58 -4.37 -23.33
N VAL A 424 -14.12 -5.49 -22.79
CA VAL A 424 -14.85 -6.27 -21.79
C VAL A 424 -15.17 -5.43 -20.54
N ARG A 425 -14.23 -4.58 -20.11
CA ARG A 425 -14.42 -3.64 -18.98
C ARG A 425 -15.43 -2.55 -19.30
N GLN A 426 -15.45 -2.00 -20.52
CA GLN A 426 -16.48 -1.04 -20.94
C GLN A 426 -17.87 -1.65 -20.96
N LEU A 427 -18.03 -2.88 -21.48
CA LEU A 427 -19.30 -3.61 -21.44
C LEU A 427 -19.76 -3.84 -19.99
N GLY A 428 -18.83 -4.23 -19.12
CA GLY A 428 -19.09 -4.40 -17.68
C GLY A 428 -19.61 -3.15 -17.01
N PHE A 429 -18.94 -2.01 -17.21
CA PHE A 429 -19.37 -0.73 -16.64
C PHE A 429 -20.69 -0.24 -17.24
N ALA A 430 -20.93 -0.39 -18.54
CA ALA A 430 -22.20 -0.02 -19.17
C ALA A 430 -23.38 -0.85 -18.61
N LEU A 431 -23.20 -2.16 -18.40
CA LEU A 431 -24.22 -3.01 -17.78
C LEU A 431 -24.47 -2.62 -16.32
N MET A 432 -23.40 -2.41 -15.53
CA MET A 432 -23.53 -1.94 -14.15
C MET A 432 -24.27 -0.59 -14.08
N ALA A 433 -23.93 0.36 -14.95
CA ALA A 433 -24.56 1.67 -15.00
C ALA A 433 -26.04 1.60 -15.38
N SER A 434 -26.43 0.70 -16.28
CA SER A 434 -27.84 0.48 -16.62
C SER A 434 -28.68 0.07 -15.39
N GLY A 435 -28.15 -0.79 -14.51
CA GLY A 435 -28.84 -1.14 -13.26
C GLY A 435 -28.90 0.02 -12.27
N PHE A 436 -27.82 0.80 -12.18
CA PHE A 436 -27.78 2.00 -11.33
C PHE A 436 -28.79 3.08 -11.79
N LEU A 437 -29.01 3.22 -13.10
CA LEU A 437 -29.88 4.24 -13.68
C LEU A 437 -31.35 3.81 -13.81
N LEU A 438 -31.61 2.55 -14.20
CA LEU A 438 -32.98 2.05 -14.37
C LEU A 438 -33.69 1.83 -13.03
N LEU A 439 -32.93 1.58 -11.95
CA LEU A 439 -33.34 1.45 -10.54
C LEU A 439 -34.30 0.29 -10.22
N THR A 440 -35.37 0.11 -11.00
CA THR A 440 -36.40 -0.89 -10.73
C THR A 440 -35.91 -2.29 -11.12
N TRP A 441 -36.40 -3.32 -10.43
CA TRP A 441 -36.15 -4.71 -10.81
C TRP A 441 -36.66 -4.99 -12.22
N ARG A 442 -37.90 -4.55 -12.53
CA ARG A 442 -38.56 -4.78 -13.82
C ARG A 442 -37.73 -4.22 -14.98
N ASP A 443 -37.34 -2.96 -14.93
CA ASP A 443 -36.62 -2.31 -16.03
C ASP A 443 -35.20 -2.85 -16.18
N THR A 444 -34.49 -3.02 -15.05
CA THR A 444 -33.12 -3.54 -15.04
C THR A 444 -33.06 -4.95 -15.60
N ILE A 445 -33.92 -5.87 -15.11
CA ILE A 445 -33.94 -7.25 -15.59
C ILE A 445 -34.49 -7.34 -17.02
N ARG A 446 -35.45 -6.49 -17.42
CA ARG A 446 -35.91 -6.42 -18.82
C ARG A 446 -34.75 -6.06 -19.76
N TYR A 447 -33.95 -5.05 -19.42
CA TYR A 447 -32.76 -4.71 -20.19
C TYR A 447 -31.71 -5.82 -20.15
N TRP A 448 -31.38 -6.36 -18.97
CA TRP A 448 -30.34 -7.39 -18.84
C TRP A 448 -30.72 -8.68 -19.58
N ASN A 449 -31.99 -9.08 -19.57
CA ASN A 449 -32.54 -10.16 -20.40
C ASN A 449 -32.34 -9.87 -21.91
N SER A 450 -32.65 -8.66 -22.37
CA SER A 450 -32.56 -8.31 -23.80
C SER A 450 -31.13 -8.28 -24.32
N VAL A 451 -30.15 -8.04 -23.44
CA VAL A 451 -28.71 -8.22 -23.73
C VAL A 451 -28.13 -9.51 -23.17
N TYR A 452 -28.98 -10.51 -22.94
CA TYR A 452 -28.67 -11.89 -22.52
C TYR A 452 -27.74 -12.02 -21.31
N PHE A 453 -27.72 -11.04 -20.39
CA PHE A 453 -26.74 -10.92 -19.30
C PHE A 453 -25.28 -11.05 -19.76
N HIS A 454 -24.94 -10.63 -20.99
CA HIS A 454 -23.66 -10.91 -21.65
C HIS A 454 -22.43 -10.76 -20.75
N VAL A 455 -22.31 -9.69 -19.96
CA VAL A 455 -21.19 -9.51 -19.01
C VAL A 455 -21.10 -10.65 -18.00
N HIS A 456 -22.21 -11.08 -17.40
CA HIS A 456 -22.22 -12.15 -16.39
C HIS A 456 -21.73 -13.47 -17.00
N TRP A 457 -22.19 -13.82 -18.21
CA TRP A 457 -21.71 -15.01 -18.92
C TRP A 457 -20.26 -14.87 -19.37
N ILE A 458 -19.81 -13.69 -19.81
CA ILE A 458 -18.40 -13.43 -20.12
C ILE A 458 -17.54 -13.64 -18.86
N MET A 459 -17.92 -13.07 -17.71
CA MET A 459 -17.16 -13.25 -16.46
C MET A 459 -17.15 -14.70 -15.99
N ILE A 460 -18.30 -15.39 -16.03
CA ILE A 460 -18.39 -16.82 -15.69
C ILE A 460 -17.54 -17.66 -16.65
N ALA A 461 -17.61 -17.41 -17.96
CA ALA A 461 -16.81 -18.09 -18.96
C ALA A 461 -15.31 -17.83 -18.77
N VAL A 462 -14.89 -16.61 -18.45
CA VAL A 462 -13.49 -16.27 -18.13
C VAL A 462 -13.02 -16.99 -16.87
N ILE A 463 -13.86 -17.09 -15.82
CA ILE A 463 -13.53 -17.84 -14.59
C ILE A 463 -13.42 -19.34 -14.87
N VAL A 464 -14.38 -19.92 -15.60
CA VAL A 464 -14.41 -21.35 -15.97
C VAL A 464 -13.26 -21.70 -16.90
N PHE A 465 -12.98 -20.89 -17.92
CA PHE A 465 -11.82 -21.02 -18.80
C PHE A 465 -10.51 -20.93 -18.00
N SER A 466 -10.38 -19.94 -17.12
CA SER A 466 -9.20 -19.82 -16.26
C SER A 466 -9.01 -21.04 -15.35
N TRP A 467 -10.10 -21.63 -14.85
CA TRP A 467 -10.08 -22.85 -14.05
C TRP A 467 -9.75 -24.09 -14.90
N PHE A 468 -10.25 -24.16 -16.13
CA PHE A 468 -9.97 -25.22 -17.10
C PHE A 468 -8.50 -25.20 -17.53
N CYS A 469 -7.96 -24.05 -17.93
CA CYS A 469 -6.54 -23.88 -18.24
C CYS A 469 -5.65 -24.27 -17.04
N LYS A 470 -5.98 -23.82 -15.83
CA LYS A 470 -5.28 -24.23 -14.59
C LYS A 470 -5.38 -25.73 -14.30
N SER A 471 -6.32 -26.44 -14.91
CA SER A 471 -6.49 -27.89 -14.76
C SER A 471 -5.85 -28.69 -15.91
N TRP A 472 -5.89 -28.18 -17.15
CA TRP A 472 -5.29 -28.80 -18.33
C TRP A 472 -3.78 -28.62 -18.42
N ILE A 473 -3.24 -27.56 -17.81
CA ILE A 473 -1.79 -27.40 -17.59
C ILE A 473 -1.27 -28.40 -16.52
N SER A 474 -2.10 -29.34 -16.03
CA SER A 474 -1.67 -30.41 -15.11
C SER A 474 -2.45 -31.74 -15.23
N PRO A 475 -1.95 -32.68 -16.06
CA PRO A 475 -2.01 -34.12 -15.76
C PRO A 475 -0.81 -34.61 -14.95
N GLY A 476 0.35 -33.94 -15.07
CA GLY A 476 1.62 -34.34 -14.44
C GLY A 476 1.90 -33.73 -13.05
N ASN A 477 1.06 -32.83 -12.53
CA ASN A 477 1.41 -32.01 -11.35
C ASN A 477 0.30 -31.96 -10.27
N LYS A 478 -0.21 -33.14 -9.88
CA LYS A 478 -1.13 -33.34 -8.74
C LYS A 478 -0.46 -33.13 -7.35
N LYS A 479 0.26 -32.02 -7.19
CA LYS A 479 0.65 -31.44 -5.89
C LYS A 479 0.54 -29.90 -5.82
N TYR A 480 0.22 -29.23 -6.94
CA TYR A 480 0.06 -27.77 -7.01
C TYR A 480 -1.38 -27.29 -6.73
N LYS A 481 -1.91 -27.54 -5.52
CA LYS A 481 -3.21 -26.94 -5.12
C LYS A 481 -3.33 -26.45 -3.67
N THR A 482 -2.21 -26.33 -2.95
CA THR A 482 -2.14 -25.67 -1.64
C THR A 482 -1.31 -24.38 -1.61
N ASP A 483 -0.47 -24.11 -2.62
CA ASP A 483 0.49 -22.98 -2.59
C ASP A 483 0.11 -21.74 -3.44
N ILE A 484 -1.02 -21.75 -4.15
CA ILE A 484 -1.50 -20.56 -4.91
C ILE A 484 -2.25 -19.58 -3.99
N ASN A 485 -1.70 -19.33 -2.78
CA ASN A 485 -2.22 -18.28 -1.88
C ASN A 485 -1.14 -17.37 -1.29
N VAL A 486 0.13 -17.50 -1.71
CA VAL A 486 1.23 -16.60 -1.30
C VAL A 486 2.04 -16.05 -2.49
N LYS A 487 1.34 -15.48 -3.47
CA LYS A 487 1.88 -14.40 -4.33
C LYS A 487 0.90 -13.23 -4.39
N SER A 488 0.79 -12.54 -3.26
CA SER A 488 0.51 -11.11 -3.23
C SER A 488 1.74 -10.44 -2.62
N SER A 489 2.15 -9.30 -3.19
CA SER A 489 3.29 -8.51 -2.75
C SER A 489 3.31 -8.33 -1.24
N ASN A 490 4.53 -8.32 -0.72
CA ASN A 490 4.79 -8.38 0.70
C ASN A 490 6.04 -7.54 0.99
N ASN A 491 5.93 -6.28 0.59
CA ASN A 491 6.73 -5.22 1.16
C ASN A 491 6.19 -4.99 2.58
N GLU A 492 7.06 -4.94 3.57
CA GLU A 492 6.77 -4.23 4.82
C GLU A 492 7.39 -2.83 4.76
N ILE A 493 6.96 -2.08 3.75
CA ILE A 493 6.91 -0.62 3.84
C ILE A 493 5.78 -0.32 4.85
N PRO A 494 5.94 0.59 5.82
CA PRO A 494 4.88 0.86 6.78
C PRO A 494 3.67 1.46 6.04
N MET A 495 2.53 0.73 6.06
CA MET A 495 1.33 0.95 5.24
C MET A 495 1.16 2.36 4.65
N GLY A 496 1.47 2.50 3.36
CA GLY A 496 1.01 3.61 2.54
C GLY A 496 -0.43 3.37 2.07
N GLU A 497 -1.23 4.42 1.92
CA GLU A 497 -2.67 4.24 1.69
C GLU A 497 -3.07 3.71 0.31
N THR A 498 -2.15 3.73 -0.65
CA THR A 498 -2.29 3.04 -1.93
C THR A 498 -2.55 1.55 -1.76
N ASP A 499 -1.93 0.89 -0.77
CA ASP A 499 -2.18 -0.52 -0.44
C ASP A 499 -3.60 -0.78 0.10
N CYS A 500 -4.26 0.22 0.69
CA CYS A 500 -5.53 0.00 1.41
C CYS A 500 -6.72 -0.17 0.46
N MET A 501 -6.78 0.61 -0.62
CA MET A 501 -7.71 0.33 -1.72
C MET A 501 -7.30 -0.94 -2.48
N GLU A 502 -6.01 -1.28 -2.50
CA GLU A 502 -5.54 -2.48 -3.18
C GLU A 502 -5.93 -3.77 -2.44
N GLU A 503 -5.81 -3.80 -1.11
CA GLU A 503 -6.37 -4.85 -0.24
C GLU A 503 -7.88 -5.00 -0.46
N MET A 504 -8.63 -3.89 -0.50
CA MET A 504 -10.09 -3.94 -0.65
C MET A 504 -10.52 -4.80 -1.83
N PHE A 505 -9.86 -4.63 -2.98
CA PHE A 505 -10.17 -5.44 -4.14
C PHE A 505 -9.52 -6.84 -4.13
N LYS A 506 -8.33 -7.06 -3.54
CA LYS A 506 -7.64 -8.38 -3.52
C LYS A 506 -8.50 -9.46 -2.82
N TRP A 507 -9.07 -10.41 -3.57
CA TRP A 507 -9.80 -11.54 -2.98
C TRP A 507 -8.91 -12.78 -2.81
N LYS A 508 -8.92 -13.38 -1.61
CA LYS A 508 -8.30 -14.68 -1.33
C LYS A 508 -9.30 -15.61 -0.67
N SER A 509 -9.68 -16.65 -1.39
CA SER A 509 -10.47 -17.76 -0.86
C SER A 509 -9.62 -18.65 0.03
N THR A 510 -10.08 -18.89 1.27
CA THR A 510 -9.65 -20.03 2.08
C THR A 510 -10.78 -20.42 3.02
N ARG A 511 -11.22 -21.68 2.96
CA ARG A 511 -12.30 -22.26 3.78
C ARG A 511 -11.77 -23.55 4.39
N ALA A 512 -11.60 -23.60 5.71
CA ALA A 512 -11.23 -24.81 6.44
C ALA A 512 -12.15 -24.97 7.66
N LYS A 513 -12.69 -26.18 7.85
CA LYS A 513 -13.62 -26.51 8.95
C LYS A 513 -12.84 -26.79 10.23
N SER A 514 -13.34 -26.29 11.36
CA SER A 514 -12.88 -26.70 12.68
C SER A 514 -13.56 -28.00 13.11
N ARG A 515 -12.78 -28.96 13.63
CA ARG A 515 -13.23 -29.97 14.58
C ARG A 515 -12.07 -30.24 15.53
N LYS A 516 -12.25 -29.93 16.81
CA LYS A 516 -11.36 -30.35 17.90
C LYS A 516 -12.08 -31.40 18.75
N THR A 517 -11.36 -32.44 19.10
CA THR A 517 -11.59 -33.25 20.30
C THR A 517 -10.39 -33.08 21.25
N THR A 518 -10.61 -33.35 22.52
CA THR A 518 -9.82 -32.83 23.67
C THR A 518 -9.04 -33.92 24.42
N ASN A 519 -8.06 -33.48 25.22
CA ASN A 519 -7.35 -34.24 26.28
C ASN A 519 -6.42 -35.38 25.76
N SER A 520 -5.37 -35.87 26.43
CA SER A 520 -4.47 -35.42 27.53
C SER A 520 -3.21 -36.37 27.51
N THR A 521 -2.24 -36.47 28.44
CA THR A 521 -2.03 -35.96 29.81
C THR A 521 -0.52 -36.01 30.18
N GLU A 522 -0.05 -35.10 31.05
CA GLU A 522 0.92 -35.30 32.16
C GLU A 522 2.42 -35.69 32.03
N ARG A 523 3.23 -34.88 32.75
CA ARG A 523 4.27 -35.19 33.78
C ARG A 523 5.68 -35.70 33.43
N ASP A 524 6.65 -34.96 34.02
CA ASP A 524 7.79 -35.44 34.84
C ASP A 524 8.90 -36.33 34.19
N ASN A 525 10.17 -36.32 34.59
CA ASN A 525 10.79 -35.73 35.79
C ASN A 525 12.33 -35.47 35.65
N THR A 526 12.79 -34.42 36.35
CA THR A 526 14.07 -34.25 37.07
C THR A 526 15.41 -34.95 36.69
N ARG A 527 16.48 -34.12 36.59
CA ARG A 527 17.58 -33.89 37.59
C ARG A 527 19.07 -34.09 37.19
N ARG A 528 19.88 -33.20 37.79
CA ARG A 528 21.24 -33.36 38.37
C ARG A 528 22.51 -33.15 37.51
N THR A 529 22.90 -31.87 37.41
CA THR A 529 24.13 -31.28 38.01
C THR A 529 25.41 -32.12 38.21
N ARG A 530 26.56 -31.60 37.75
CA ARG A 530 27.73 -31.32 38.63
C ARG A 530 28.77 -30.35 38.04
N ASN A 531 29.47 -29.65 38.93
CA ASN A 531 30.50 -28.62 38.67
C ASN A 531 31.90 -29.22 38.43
N ARG A 532 32.79 -28.53 37.68
CA ARG A 532 33.98 -27.84 38.26
C ARG A 532 34.85 -27.02 37.28
N LYS A 533 35.14 -25.78 37.71
CA LYS A 533 36.40 -25.00 37.67
C LYS A 533 37.44 -25.21 36.54
N SER A 534 37.58 -24.15 35.72
CA SER A 534 38.75 -23.24 35.65
C SER A 534 40.18 -23.80 35.80
N THR A 535 40.98 -23.62 34.75
CA THR A 535 42.41 -23.23 34.77
C THR A 535 42.69 -22.29 33.59
N ASN A 536 43.88 -21.69 33.52
CA ASN A 536 44.11 -20.35 32.93
C ASN A 536 45.23 -20.34 31.85
N VAL A 537 45.21 -19.33 30.97
CA VAL A 537 46.38 -18.67 30.31
C VAL A 537 46.98 -19.18 28.97
N ARG A 538 47.03 -18.22 28.01
CA ARG A 538 47.93 -17.98 26.83
C ARG A 538 47.88 -18.85 25.56
N GLY A 539 47.86 -18.16 24.41
CA GLY A 539 48.52 -18.59 23.16
C GLY A 539 47.77 -18.30 21.87
N PHE A 540 47.88 -17.10 21.29
CA PHE A 540 47.38 -16.81 19.93
C PHE A 540 48.44 -17.21 18.88
N THR A 541 48.09 -18.02 17.89
CA THR A 541 48.93 -18.28 16.70
C THR A 541 48.10 -18.29 15.41
N SER A 542 48.78 -18.30 14.25
CA SER A 542 48.38 -17.58 13.04
C SER A 542 47.61 -18.37 11.97
N GLU A 543 46.69 -19.25 12.35
CA GLU A 543 46.09 -20.23 11.40
C GLU A 543 44.92 -19.71 10.54
N THR A 544 44.31 -18.56 10.87
CA THR A 544 43.08 -18.06 10.21
C THR A 544 43.22 -17.59 8.75
N LYS A 545 44.42 -17.60 8.17
CA LYS A 545 44.61 -17.24 6.75
C LYS A 545 44.55 -18.43 5.78
N GLN A 546 44.75 -19.66 6.24
CA GLN A 546 44.88 -20.81 5.33
C GLN A 546 43.51 -21.31 4.82
N ASP A 547 42.51 -21.43 5.70
CA ASP A 547 41.15 -21.94 5.40
C ASP A 547 40.40 -21.14 4.30
N ILE A 548 40.75 -19.87 4.07
CA ILE A 548 40.12 -19.02 3.03
C ILE A 548 40.63 -19.40 1.62
N THR A 549 41.86 -19.91 1.50
CA THR A 549 42.47 -20.30 0.22
C THR A 549 41.87 -21.57 -0.35
N ASP A 550 41.55 -22.55 0.51
CA ASP A 550 41.16 -23.90 0.08
C ASP A 550 39.77 -23.93 -0.60
N VAL A 551 38.85 -23.05 -0.19
CA VAL A 551 37.55 -22.86 -0.86
C VAL A 551 37.72 -22.37 -2.30
N ARG A 552 38.75 -21.56 -2.55
CA ARG A 552 39.04 -20.98 -3.88
C ARG A 552 39.61 -22.01 -4.85
N ALA A 553 40.41 -22.96 -4.35
CA ALA A 553 40.99 -24.05 -5.14
C ALA A 553 39.95 -25.08 -5.63
N ALA A 554 38.87 -25.29 -4.86
CA ALA A 554 37.80 -26.21 -5.24
C ALA A 554 37.04 -25.77 -6.52
N MET A 555 36.97 -24.47 -6.81
CA MET A 555 36.22 -23.95 -7.96
C MET A 555 36.89 -24.19 -9.32
N THR A 556 38.21 -24.39 -9.37
CA THR A 556 38.97 -24.54 -10.62
C THR A 556 38.88 -25.92 -11.28
N ASN A 557 38.39 -26.96 -10.57
CA ASN A 557 38.42 -28.35 -11.05
C ASN A 557 37.20 -28.81 -11.87
N SER A 558 36.24 -27.92 -12.18
CA SER A 558 34.94 -28.29 -12.81
C SER A 558 34.86 -28.12 -14.33
N GLY A 559 35.99 -28.08 -15.04
CA GLY A 559 36.12 -28.39 -16.48
C GLY A 559 35.14 -27.70 -17.44
N TYR A 560 35.35 -26.40 -17.73
CA TYR A 560 34.54 -25.66 -18.70
C TYR A 560 35.16 -25.63 -20.11
N SER A 561 34.50 -26.26 -21.07
CA SER A 561 34.75 -26.09 -22.51
C SER A 561 33.78 -25.06 -23.11
N ALA A 562 34.30 -24.07 -23.85
CA ALA A 562 33.50 -23.01 -24.45
C ALA A 562 32.57 -23.51 -25.58
N VAL A 563 31.34 -22.97 -25.66
CA VAL A 563 30.44 -23.14 -26.81
C VAL A 563 29.79 -21.81 -27.20
N SER A 564 29.72 -21.61 -28.52
CA SER A 564 29.37 -20.43 -29.32
C SER A 564 28.30 -19.43 -28.84
N GLU A 565 28.58 -18.16 -29.13
CA GLU A 565 27.68 -17.01 -29.08
C GLU A 565 26.33 -17.21 -29.79
N ARG A 566 25.25 -16.66 -29.20
CA ARG A 566 24.10 -16.15 -29.97
C ARG A 566 23.65 -14.79 -29.45
N LYS A 567 23.47 -13.87 -30.39
CA LYS A 567 23.19 -12.43 -30.22
C LYS A 567 22.18 -12.09 -29.12
N TYR A 568 22.67 -11.48 -28.04
CA TYR A 568 21.90 -10.54 -27.22
C TYR A 568 22.37 -9.12 -27.52
N SER A 569 21.46 -8.23 -27.89
CA SER A 569 21.82 -6.87 -28.28
C SER A 569 21.92 -5.96 -27.05
N SER A 570 23.13 -5.43 -26.83
CA SER A 570 23.39 -4.05 -26.37
C SER A 570 22.55 -3.53 -25.18
N TYR A 571 22.95 -3.89 -23.96
CA TYR A 571 23.40 -2.91 -22.95
C TYR A 571 24.44 -3.60 -22.06
N ILE A 572 25.68 -3.62 -22.53
CA ILE A 572 26.83 -4.10 -21.76
C ILE A 572 27.43 -2.87 -21.08
N ILE A 573 27.16 -2.71 -19.79
CA ILE A 573 27.89 -1.76 -18.94
C ILE A 573 29.20 -2.46 -18.57
N SER A 574 30.32 -1.91 -19.04
CA SER A 574 31.66 -2.34 -18.60
C SER A 574 31.94 -1.83 -17.17
N LYS A 575 33.02 -2.32 -16.55
CA LYS A 575 33.45 -1.84 -15.23
C LYS A 575 33.75 -0.33 -15.25
N GLU A 576 34.25 0.18 -16.37
CA GLU A 576 34.56 1.60 -16.62
C GLU A 576 33.30 2.44 -16.91
N ASP A 577 32.30 1.88 -17.60
CA ASP A 577 30.99 2.55 -17.82
C ASP A 577 30.16 2.64 -16.53
N SER A 578 30.33 1.70 -15.59
CA SER A 578 29.55 1.71 -14.33
C SER A 578 29.78 2.98 -13.50
N SER A 579 31.00 3.54 -13.57
CA SER A 579 31.40 4.78 -12.89
C SER A 579 30.75 6.05 -13.46
N SER A 580 30.38 6.08 -14.74
CA SER A 580 29.82 7.29 -15.38
C SER A 580 28.29 7.38 -15.29
N ILE A 581 27.60 6.24 -15.12
CA ILE A 581 26.13 6.14 -15.16
C ILE A 581 25.49 6.44 -13.79
N TYR A 582 26.19 6.19 -12.68
CA TYR A 582 25.66 6.36 -11.32
C TYR A 582 26.52 7.31 -10.46
N PRO A 583 26.31 8.64 -10.53
CA PRO A 583 27.12 9.63 -9.80
C PRO A 583 27.17 9.45 -8.28
N ILE A 584 26.16 8.79 -7.69
CA ILE A 584 26.15 8.48 -6.25
C ILE A 584 26.98 7.24 -5.90
N ALA A 585 27.01 6.23 -6.77
CA ALA A 585 27.87 5.05 -6.60
C ALA A 585 29.35 5.45 -6.68
N GLN A 586 29.70 6.33 -7.63
CA GLN A 586 31.05 6.89 -7.73
C GLN A 586 31.50 7.52 -6.41
N LYS A 587 30.67 8.39 -5.80
CA LYS A 587 30.98 9.02 -4.50
C LYS A 587 31.15 8.03 -3.35
N VAL A 588 30.38 6.93 -3.34
CA VAL A 588 30.57 5.84 -2.37
C VAL A 588 31.92 5.14 -2.59
N MET A 589 32.29 4.86 -3.84
CA MET A 589 33.56 4.22 -4.18
C MET A 589 34.77 5.12 -3.92
N GLU A 590 34.64 6.43 -4.14
CA GLU A 590 35.63 7.45 -3.78
C GLU A 590 35.81 7.53 -2.26
N ALA A 591 34.72 7.59 -1.48
CA ALA A 591 34.79 7.55 -0.02
C ALA A 591 35.39 6.21 0.48
N ALA A 592 35.11 5.10 -0.22
CA ALA A 592 35.64 3.78 0.09
C ALA A 592 37.12 3.58 -0.30
N ALA A 593 37.74 4.54 -1.00
CA ALA A 593 39.11 4.43 -1.47
C ALA A 593 40.09 4.24 -0.29
N GLY A 594 41.00 3.28 -0.41
CA GLY A 594 41.92 2.90 0.67
C GLY A 594 41.27 2.09 1.82
N SER A 595 39.94 2.02 1.91
CA SER A 595 39.27 1.22 2.94
C SER A 595 39.16 -0.26 2.55
N LYS A 596 39.45 -1.13 3.53
CA LYS A 596 39.26 -2.59 3.44
C LYS A 596 37.89 -3.06 3.95
N LYS A 597 37.02 -2.14 4.38
CA LYS A 597 35.65 -2.47 4.77
C LYS A 597 34.80 -2.71 3.53
N MET A 598 33.96 -3.73 3.57
CA MET A 598 33.07 -4.10 2.47
C MET A 598 31.65 -3.69 2.85
N LEU A 599 31.38 -2.37 2.82
CA LEU A 599 30.03 -1.87 3.11
C LEU A 599 29.06 -2.15 1.95
N GLY A 600 27.81 -2.39 2.30
CA GLY A 600 26.69 -2.36 1.37
C GLY A 600 25.35 -2.47 2.08
N ALA A 601 24.33 -3.00 1.42
CA ALA A 601 22.96 -2.94 1.94
C ALA A 601 22.11 -4.18 1.59
N HIS A 602 20.98 -4.31 2.28
CA HIS A 602 19.94 -5.26 1.90
C HIS A 602 19.15 -4.66 0.72
N VAL A 603 19.37 -5.21 -0.48
CA VAL A 603 18.83 -4.69 -1.74
C VAL A 603 17.63 -5.51 -2.24
N SER A 604 16.79 -4.85 -3.05
CA SER A 604 15.68 -5.50 -3.73
C SER A 604 16.17 -6.41 -4.87
N VAL A 605 15.51 -7.56 -5.04
CA VAL A 605 15.63 -8.46 -6.21
C VAL A 605 14.32 -8.49 -7.02
N ALA A 606 13.58 -7.37 -7.01
CA ALA A 606 12.39 -7.22 -7.85
C ALA A 606 12.81 -7.15 -9.33
N GLY A 607 12.29 -8.07 -10.15
CA GLY A 607 12.63 -8.23 -11.57
C GLY A 607 13.37 -9.54 -11.85
N GLY A 608 14.32 -9.91 -10.98
CA GLY A 608 15.16 -11.10 -11.09
C GLY A 608 16.17 -11.16 -9.94
N LEU A 609 16.81 -12.30 -9.71
CA LEU A 609 17.82 -12.41 -8.63
C LEU A 609 19.11 -11.66 -9.02
N GLU A 610 19.44 -11.72 -10.30
CA GLU A 610 20.52 -10.98 -10.96
C GLU A 610 20.38 -9.45 -10.80
N GLN A 611 19.15 -8.95 -10.63
CA GLN A 611 18.89 -7.53 -10.35
C GLN A 611 19.48 -7.08 -9.00
N GLY A 612 19.75 -8.01 -8.07
CA GLY A 612 20.45 -7.71 -6.83
C GLY A 612 21.83 -7.08 -7.06
N PHE A 613 22.60 -7.59 -8.03
CA PHE A 613 23.91 -7.03 -8.38
C PHE A 613 23.80 -5.63 -8.97
N TYR A 614 22.90 -5.40 -9.93
CA TYR A 614 22.71 -4.07 -10.53
C TYR A 614 22.22 -3.05 -9.49
N ASN A 615 21.29 -3.44 -8.62
CA ASN A 615 20.81 -2.58 -7.54
C ASN A 615 21.92 -2.27 -6.52
N ALA A 616 22.75 -3.25 -6.14
CA ALA A 616 23.90 -3.04 -5.26
C ALA A 616 24.95 -2.10 -5.88
N ILE A 617 25.32 -2.31 -7.14
CA ILE A 617 26.35 -1.50 -7.84
C ILE A 617 25.87 -0.06 -8.08
N SER A 618 24.60 0.15 -8.43
CA SER A 618 24.04 1.50 -8.67
C SER A 618 24.05 2.42 -7.43
N ILE A 619 24.31 1.87 -6.24
CA ILE A 619 24.50 2.62 -4.99
C ILE A 619 25.91 2.43 -4.38
N GLY A 620 26.85 1.82 -5.12
CA GLY A 620 28.25 1.65 -4.70
C GLY A 620 28.50 0.59 -3.62
N CYS A 621 27.62 -0.40 -3.46
CA CYS A 621 27.83 -1.49 -2.51
C CYS A 621 29.01 -2.39 -2.90
N ARG A 622 29.83 -2.74 -1.90
CA ARG A 622 30.92 -3.73 -1.98
C ARG A 622 30.54 -5.12 -1.42
N SER A 623 29.43 -5.19 -0.69
CA SER A 623 28.72 -6.43 -0.29
C SER A 623 27.21 -6.23 -0.40
N PHE A 624 26.36 -7.25 -0.42
CA PHE A 624 24.91 -7.04 -0.28
C PHE A 624 24.17 -8.24 0.30
N ALA A 625 22.96 -7.98 0.79
CA ALA A 625 21.99 -8.99 1.16
C ALA A 625 20.73 -8.93 0.31
N PHE A 626 20.04 -10.06 0.20
CA PHE A 626 18.69 -10.17 -0.37
C PHE A 626 17.99 -11.45 0.12
N PHE A 627 16.67 -11.51 -0.05
CA PHE A 627 15.90 -12.74 0.13
C PHE A 627 15.87 -13.56 -1.17
N VAL A 628 16.37 -14.81 -1.14
CA VAL A 628 16.41 -15.71 -2.32
C VAL A 628 15.02 -16.19 -2.77
N ARG A 629 13.97 -15.96 -1.98
CA ARG A 629 12.57 -16.25 -2.27
C ARG A 629 11.62 -15.35 -1.47
N ASN A 630 10.31 -15.49 -1.68
CA ASN A 630 9.31 -14.74 -0.91
C ASN A 630 9.31 -15.16 0.57
N GLN A 631 9.68 -14.23 1.44
CA GLN A 631 9.92 -14.39 2.86
C GLN A 631 8.65 -14.61 3.71
N ARG A 632 7.45 -14.49 3.14
CA ARG A 632 6.16 -14.79 3.82
C ARG A 632 5.44 -16.02 3.25
N SER A 633 6.08 -16.77 2.36
CA SER A 633 5.63 -18.12 1.96
C SER A 633 6.49 -19.19 2.63
N TRP A 634 5.91 -20.37 2.86
CA TRP A 634 6.64 -21.57 3.29
C TRP A 634 7.13 -22.43 2.12
N SER A 635 6.64 -22.14 0.91
CA SER A 635 6.89 -22.90 -0.31
C SER A 635 7.21 -21.92 -1.44
N SER A 636 8.10 -22.31 -2.34
CA SER A 636 8.44 -21.54 -3.54
C SER A 636 8.70 -22.49 -4.70
N PRO A 637 8.24 -22.17 -5.93
CA PRO A 637 8.56 -22.98 -7.10
C PRO A 637 10.09 -23.15 -7.23
N PRO A 638 10.58 -24.32 -7.67
CA PRO A 638 12.01 -24.54 -7.90
C PRO A 638 12.62 -23.42 -8.73
N ILE A 639 13.87 -23.04 -8.43
CA ILE A 639 14.59 -22.09 -9.28
C ILE A 639 14.80 -22.71 -10.66
N LYS A 640 14.65 -21.91 -11.71
CA LYS A 640 14.89 -22.36 -13.08
C LYS A 640 16.39 -22.32 -13.40
N SER A 641 16.84 -23.25 -14.24
CA SER A 641 18.22 -23.29 -14.79
C SER A 641 18.66 -21.95 -15.37
N GLU A 642 17.78 -21.31 -16.15
CA GLU A 642 18.04 -20.01 -16.80
C GLU A 642 18.31 -18.89 -15.79
N VAL A 643 17.65 -18.91 -14.62
CA VAL A 643 17.84 -17.91 -13.56
C VAL A 643 19.16 -18.16 -12.82
N VAL A 644 19.51 -19.43 -12.59
CA VAL A 644 20.80 -19.82 -12.00
C VAL A 644 21.95 -19.39 -12.91
N GLN A 645 21.82 -19.64 -14.21
CA GLN A 645 22.80 -19.24 -15.21
C GLN A 645 22.95 -17.71 -15.25
N ALA A 646 21.85 -16.98 -15.44
CA ALA A 646 21.87 -15.51 -15.51
C ALA A 646 22.48 -14.86 -14.25
N PHE A 647 22.19 -15.39 -13.05
CA PHE A 647 22.79 -14.91 -11.80
C PHE A 647 24.31 -15.12 -11.76
N ARG A 648 24.77 -16.33 -12.08
CA ARG A 648 26.20 -16.68 -12.08
C ARG A 648 26.99 -15.91 -13.14
N GLU A 649 26.45 -15.80 -14.35
CA GLU A 649 27.03 -15.00 -15.45
C GLU A 649 27.10 -13.52 -15.08
N THR A 650 26.04 -12.98 -14.46
CA THR A 650 26.02 -11.58 -13.99
C THR A 650 27.08 -11.33 -12.92
N ALA A 651 27.20 -12.23 -11.93
CA ALA A 651 28.23 -12.12 -10.89
C ALA A 651 29.65 -12.15 -11.48
N GLN A 652 29.92 -13.08 -12.41
CA GLN A 652 31.20 -13.19 -13.11
C GLN A 652 31.51 -11.95 -13.94
N LYS A 653 30.55 -11.47 -14.74
CA LYS A 653 30.67 -10.28 -15.60
C LYS A 653 30.97 -9.00 -14.80
N LEU A 654 30.42 -8.90 -13.59
CA LEU A 654 30.60 -7.76 -12.70
C LEU A 654 31.79 -7.94 -11.73
N GLU A 655 32.50 -9.06 -11.83
CA GLU A 655 33.59 -9.47 -10.92
C GLU A 655 33.20 -9.42 -9.43
N PHE A 656 31.92 -9.66 -9.12
CA PHE A 656 31.39 -9.55 -7.76
C PHE A 656 31.60 -10.87 -7.02
N SER A 657 32.34 -10.81 -5.91
CA SER A 657 32.73 -12.01 -5.16
C SER A 657 31.57 -12.56 -4.32
N MET A 658 31.33 -13.88 -4.39
CA MET A 658 30.18 -14.52 -3.73
C MET A 658 30.29 -14.58 -2.20
N ASP A 659 31.47 -14.39 -1.64
CA ASP A 659 31.69 -14.20 -0.19
C ASP A 659 31.25 -12.81 0.31
N GLN A 660 30.93 -11.89 -0.60
CA GLN A 660 30.34 -10.59 -0.29
C GLN A 660 28.81 -10.58 -0.48
N VAL A 661 28.21 -11.75 -0.70
CA VAL A 661 26.76 -11.94 -0.86
C VAL A 661 26.23 -12.76 0.32
N VAL A 662 25.36 -12.15 1.13
CA VAL A 662 24.77 -12.80 2.31
C VAL A 662 23.25 -12.91 2.12
N VAL A 663 22.74 -14.10 1.83
CA VAL A 663 21.29 -14.27 1.69
C VAL A 663 20.64 -14.27 3.08
N HIS A 664 19.63 -13.42 3.27
CA HIS A 664 18.84 -13.44 4.49
C HIS A 664 17.74 -14.51 4.39
N GLY A 665 17.64 -15.36 5.40
CA GLY A 665 16.59 -16.37 5.52
C GLY A 665 15.23 -15.77 5.85
N SER A 666 14.16 -16.46 5.49
CA SER A 666 12.79 -16.04 5.79
C SER A 666 12.51 -15.98 7.29
N TYR A 667 11.95 -14.85 7.75
CA TYR A 667 11.49 -14.66 9.13
C TYR A 667 10.32 -15.56 9.58
N LEU A 668 9.78 -16.40 8.70
CA LEU A 668 8.86 -17.48 9.10
C LEU A 668 9.60 -18.63 9.81
N ILE A 669 10.89 -18.81 9.51
CA ILE A 669 11.71 -19.91 10.04
C ILE A 669 11.87 -19.72 11.55
N ASN A 670 11.42 -20.71 12.31
CA ASN A 670 11.75 -20.88 13.71
C ASN A 670 12.41 -22.25 13.89
N GLY A 671 13.73 -22.30 13.66
CA GLY A 671 14.52 -23.52 13.76
C GLY A 671 14.55 -24.15 15.16
N GLY A 672 14.12 -23.41 16.19
CA GLY A 672 13.98 -23.84 17.59
C GLY A 672 12.55 -24.11 18.04
N SER A 673 11.57 -24.15 17.13
CA SER A 673 10.18 -24.36 17.52
C SER A 673 9.95 -25.74 18.14
N CYS A 674 9.32 -25.77 19.32
CA CYS A 674 8.78 -27.00 19.93
C CYS A 674 7.45 -27.46 19.31
N ASP A 675 6.89 -26.69 18.38
CA ASP A 675 5.73 -27.06 17.59
C ASP A 675 6.20 -27.85 16.36
N THR A 676 6.00 -29.17 16.36
CA THR A 676 6.56 -30.09 15.36
C THR A 676 6.17 -29.74 13.92
N GLU A 677 4.97 -29.16 13.70
CA GLU A 677 4.57 -28.72 12.36
C GLU A 677 5.43 -27.52 11.92
N ILE A 678 5.54 -26.50 12.79
CA ILE A 678 6.34 -25.30 12.52
C ILE A 678 7.82 -25.66 12.38
N LEU A 679 8.33 -26.58 13.18
CA LEU A 679 9.72 -27.06 13.11
C LEU A 679 10.01 -27.76 11.78
N ASN A 680 9.16 -28.70 11.36
CA ASN A 680 9.34 -29.42 10.10
C ASN A 680 9.21 -28.49 8.89
N ARG A 681 8.29 -27.52 8.94
CA ARG A 681 8.18 -26.47 7.92
C ARG A 681 9.41 -25.58 7.90
N SER A 682 9.93 -25.19 9.06
CA SER A 682 11.17 -24.40 9.20
C SER A 682 12.38 -25.11 8.62
N ARG A 683 12.58 -26.41 8.95
CA ARG A 683 13.63 -27.26 8.38
C ARG A 683 13.53 -27.39 6.87
N THR A 684 12.33 -27.61 6.35
CA THR A 684 12.08 -27.72 4.90
C THR A 684 12.36 -26.40 4.18
N CYS A 685 11.89 -25.27 4.72
CA CYS A 685 12.09 -23.93 4.16
C CYS A 685 13.58 -23.54 4.16
N MET A 686 14.25 -23.77 5.28
CA MET A 686 15.67 -23.47 5.44
C MET A 686 16.53 -24.31 4.50
N LEU A 687 16.21 -25.59 4.33
CA LEU A 687 16.90 -26.47 3.39
C LEU A 687 16.69 -26.05 1.92
N ASP A 688 15.49 -25.60 1.54
CA ASP A 688 15.22 -25.04 0.19
C ASP A 688 16.03 -23.74 -0.04
N GLU A 689 16.08 -22.83 0.92
CA GLU A 689 16.88 -21.59 0.80
C GLU A 689 18.38 -21.88 0.70
N CYS A 690 18.91 -22.78 1.54
CA CYS A 690 20.30 -23.19 1.47
C CYS A 690 20.65 -23.86 0.12
N LYS A 691 19.81 -24.78 -0.38
CA LYS A 691 20.03 -25.42 -1.70
C LYS A 691 19.94 -24.43 -2.86
N ARG A 692 19.08 -23.41 -2.78
CA ARG A 692 19.07 -22.30 -3.76
C ARG A 692 20.36 -21.49 -3.71
N CYS A 693 20.89 -21.21 -2.53
CA CYS A 693 22.16 -20.51 -2.39
C CYS A 693 23.30 -21.31 -3.07
N GLU A 694 23.35 -22.62 -2.86
CA GLU A 694 24.35 -23.49 -3.51
C GLU A 694 24.17 -23.56 -5.04
N GLN A 695 22.92 -23.62 -5.51
CA GLN A 695 22.62 -23.52 -6.94
C GLN A 695 23.08 -22.16 -7.50
N LEU A 696 22.96 -21.06 -6.76
CA LEU A 696 23.41 -19.73 -7.18
C LEU A 696 24.93 -19.49 -7.04
N GLY A 697 25.65 -20.34 -6.30
CA GLY A 697 27.09 -20.15 -6.01
C GLY A 697 27.38 -19.32 -4.76
N ILE A 698 26.36 -19.04 -3.94
CA ILE A 698 26.43 -18.20 -2.74
C ILE A 698 26.94 -19.02 -1.56
N VAL A 699 27.84 -18.43 -0.74
CA VAL A 699 28.49 -19.14 0.38
C VAL A 699 27.93 -18.81 1.77
N TYR A 700 27.20 -17.70 1.94
CA TYR A 700 26.63 -17.27 3.22
C TYR A 700 25.11 -17.18 3.21
N TYR A 701 24.49 -17.80 4.22
CA TYR A 701 23.05 -17.78 4.46
C TYR A 701 22.75 -17.43 5.92
N ASN A 702 22.23 -16.23 6.16
CA ASN A 702 21.97 -15.68 7.49
C ASN A 702 20.57 -16.04 8.02
N ILE A 703 20.47 -16.36 9.31
CA ILE A 703 19.19 -16.58 10.00
C ILE A 703 19.13 -15.99 11.40
N HIS A 704 17.93 -15.56 11.79
CA HIS A 704 17.59 -15.45 13.20
C HIS A 704 17.55 -16.87 13.82
N PRO A 705 18.12 -17.13 15.02
CA PRO A 705 18.29 -18.49 15.53
C PRO A 705 16.96 -19.22 15.77
N GLY A 706 16.01 -18.54 16.42
CA GLY A 706 14.71 -19.08 16.75
C GLY A 706 14.05 -18.40 17.96
N SER A 707 12.92 -18.96 18.39
CA SER A 707 12.13 -18.45 19.51
C SER A 707 11.43 -19.59 20.24
N THR A 708 11.44 -19.56 21.57
CA THR A 708 10.73 -20.57 22.38
C THR A 708 9.20 -20.49 22.23
N ALA A 709 8.71 -19.35 21.69
CA ALA A 709 7.30 -18.96 21.65
C ALA A 709 6.56 -19.01 23.01
N GLY A 710 7.29 -19.08 24.13
CA GLY A 710 6.73 -19.31 25.46
C GLY A 710 6.20 -20.73 25.69
N LYS A 711 6.50 -21.67 24.78
CA LYS A 711 6.00 -23.06 24.78
C LYS A 711 7.03 -24.11 25.23
N CYS A 712 8.32 -23.74 25.32
CA CYS A 712 9.42 -24.61 25.74
C CYS A 712 10.50 -23.81 26.49
N THR A 713 11.43 -24.49 27.14
CA THR A 713 12.59 -23.86 27.77
C THR A 713 13.59 -23.33 26.72
N ARG A 714 14.45 -22.39 27.11
CA ARG A 714 15.54 -21.91 26.24
C ARG A 714 16.53 -23.02 25.88
N GLU A 715 16.82 -23.94 26.81
CA GLU A 715 17.74 -25.06 26.58
C GLU A 715 17.19 -26.04 25.53
N GLU A 716 15.91 -26.40 25.60
CA GLU A 716 15.24 -27.22 24.58
C GLU A 716 15.23 -26.53 23.21
N CYS A 717 14.92 -25.23 23.19
CA CYS A 717 14.96 -24.41 21.97
C CYS A 717 16.37 -24.41 21.35
N ILE A 718 17.42 -24.16 22.14
CA ILE A 718 18.83 -24.19 21.71
C ILE A 718 19.22 -25.55 21.12
N LYS A 719 18.87 -26.67 21.79
CA LYS A 719 19.08 -28.03 21.28
C LYS A 719 18.32 -28.27 19.97
N THR A 720 17.11 -27.73 19.85
CA THR A 720 16.28 -27.84 18.64
C THR A 720 16.85 -27.03 17.47
N ILE A 721 17.37 -25.81 17.73
CA ILE A 721 18.09 -24.99 16.75
C ILE A 721 19.32 -25.74 16.25
N ALA A 722 20.19 -26.22 17.14
CA ALA A 722 21.37 -26.98 16.76
C ALA A 722 21.04 -28.28 15.99
N SER A 723 19.96 -28.98 16.36
CA SER A 723 19.43 -30.13 15.61
C SER A 723 18.97 -29.73 14.20
N THR A 724 18.30 -28.59 14.06
CA THR A 724 17.89 -28.03 12.75
C THR A 724 19.08 -27.62 11.89
N LEU A 725 20.08 -26.97 12.47
CA LEU A 725 21.33 -26.60 11.79
C LEU A 725 22.08 -27.83 11.29
N ASN A 726 22.28 -28.83 12.15
CA ASN A 726 22.88 -30.11 11.77
C ASN A 726 22.09 -30.78 10.65
N TYR A 727 20.76 -30.82 10.73
CA TYR A 727 19.92 -31.40 9.67
C TYR A 727 20.11 -30.70 8.33
N VAL A 728 20.13 -29.37 8.29
CA VAL A 728 20.32 -28.63 7.02
C VAL A 728 21.73 -28.84 6.47
N ILE A 729 22.75 -28.74 7.33
CA ILE A 729 24.15 -29.01 6.99
C ILE A 729 24.35 -30.42 6.42
N ASP A 730 23.79 -31.45 7.08
CA ASP A 730 23.90 -32.85 6.66
C ASP A 730 23.21 -33.11 5.29
N HIS A 731 22.46 -32.14 4.73
CA HIS A 731 21.76 -32.23 3.44
C HIS A 731 22.15 -31.14 2.42
N THR A 732 23.25 -30.42 2.68
CA THR A 732 23.87 -29.40 1.80
C THR A 732 25.38 -29.62 1.74
N GLU A 733 26.06 -29.05 0.75
CA GLU A 733 27.46 -29.36 0.44
C GLU A 733 28.44 -28.39 1.13
N TYR A 734 28.32 -27.09 0.85
CA TYR A 734 29.34 -26.08 1.20
C TYR A 734 28.79 -24.80 1.83
N ILE A 735 27.47 -24.55 1.76
CA ILE A 735 26.84 -23.34 2.33
C ILE A 735 27.16 -23.20 3.83
N THR A 736 27.58 -22.01 4.24
CA THR A 736 27.84 -21.64 5.63
C THR A 736 26.66 -20.87 6.20
N ILE A 737 26.05 -21.40 7.27
CA ILE A 737 24.89 -20.79 7.92
C ILE A 737 25.37 -19.79 8.97
N LEU A 738 24.92 -18.53 8.88
CA LEU A 738 25.22 -17.50 9.86
C LEU A 738 24.09 -17.39 10.88
N ILE A 739 24.44 -17.53 12.15
CA ILE A 739 23.53 -17.35 13.28
C ILE A 739 23.57 -15.89 13.69
N GLU A 740 22.48 -15.16 13.52
CA GLU A 740 22.45 -13.73 13.86
C GLU A 740 22.29 -13.50 15.37
N THR A 741 22.99 -12.49 15.88
CA THR A 741 22.74 -11.92 17.22
C THR A 741 21.38 -11.24 17.26
N MET A 742 20.56 -11.49 18.30
CA MET A 742 19.19 -10.96 18.38
C MET A 742 19.02 -9.89 19.46
N ALA A 743 18.05 -8.99 19.31
CA ALA A 743 17.68 -8.01 20.34
C ALA A 743 17.19 -8.62 21.68
N GLY A 744 16.93 -9.93 21.75
CA GLY A 744 16.38 -10.58 22.94
C GLY A 744 14.90 -10.25 23.22
N GLN A 745 14.16 -9.82 22.19
CA GLN A 745 12.76 -9.43 22.28
C GLN A 745 11.85 -10.62 22.65
N GLY A 746 11.23 -10.55 23.83
CA GLY A 746 10.28 -11.56 24.31
C GLY A 746 10.89 -12.96 24.45
N ASN A 747 10.56 -13.85 23.51
CA ASN A 747 10.91 -15.28 23.55
C ASN A 747 12.02 -15.69 22.56
N THR A 748 12.63 -14.73 21.84
CA THR A 748 13.76 -14.99 20.93
C THR A 748 14.97 -15.56 21.67
N VAL A 749 15.67 -16.49 21.03
CA VAL A 749 16.98 -16.99 21.44
C VAL A 749 18.06 -16.31 20.60
N GLY A 750 19.22 -16.05 21.19
CA GLY A 750 20.33 -15.35 20.56
C GLY A 750 20.56 -13.93 21.09
N GLY A 751 19.90 -13.57 22.20
CA GLY A 751 20.09 -12.27 22.86
C GLY A 751 21.25 -12.23 23.85
N LYS A 752 22.05 -13.30 23.91
CA LYS A 752 23.27 -13.42 24.71
C LYS A 752 24.29 -14.21 23.93
N PHE A 753 25.57 -13.87 24.04
CA PHE A 753 26.63 -14.60 23.35
C PHE A 753 26.75 -16.06 23.83
N GLU A 754 26.38 -16.36 25.08
CA GLU A 754 26.33 -17.74 25.61
C GLU A 754 25.25 -18.60 24.93
N GLU A 755 24.16 -17.99 24.44
CA GLU A 755 23.13 -18.73 23.70
C GLU A 755 23.66 -19.14 22.32
N LEU A 756 24.45 -18.27 21.67
CA LEU A 756 25.14 -18.59 20.41
C LEU A 756 26.22 -19.66 20.64
N GLN A 757 27.03 -19.52 21.69
CA GLN A 757 28.03 -20.51 22.10
C GLN A 757 27.41 -21.91 22.25
N GLN A 758 26.29 -22.01 22.98
CA GLN A 758 25.61 -23.29 23.21
C GLN A 758 25.11 -23.90 21.90
N ILE A 759 24.50 -23.11 21.00
CA ILE A 759 24.08 -23.59 19.68
C ILE A 759 25.29 -24.11 18.89
N ILE A 760 26.37 -23.32 18.77
CA ILE A 760 27.58 -23.67 18.01
C ILE A 760 28.27 -24.92 18.59
N SER A 761 28.30 -25.07 19.92
CA SER A 761 28.88 -26.24 20.57
C SER A 761 28.22 -27.56 20.13
N LEU A 762 26.89 -27.53 19.93
CA LEU A 762 26.05 -28.65 19.54
C LEU A 762 25.98 -28.90 18.02
N VAL A 763 26.51 -28.00 17.19
CA VAL A 763 26.65 -28.26 15.74
C VAL A 763 27.91 -29.12 15.49
N LYS A 764 27.74 -30.19 14.71
CA LYS A 764 28.80 -31.14 14.34
C LYS A 764 29.86 -30.47 13.47
N ASN A 765 29.46 -29.97 12.29
CA ASN A 765 30.35 -29.34 11.33
C ASN A 765 30.50 -27.84 11.61
N LYS A 766 31.42 -27.52 12.52
CA LYS A 766 31.72 -26.13 12.93
C LYS A 766 32.32 -25.27 11.80
N LYS A 767 32.89 -25.87 10.73
CA LYS A 767 33.39 -25.11 9.56
C LYS A 767 32.26 -24.47 8.74
N ARG A 768 31.04 -25.02 8.77
CA ARG A 768 29.86 -24.50 8.04
C ARG A 768 28.86 -23.73 8.92
N ILE A 769 29.33 -23.23 10.07
CA ILE A 769 28.60 -22.27 10.90
C ILE A 769 29.44 -21.00 11.05
N GLY A 770 28.75 -19.86 11.01
CA GLY A 770 29.30 -18.59 11.46
C GLY A 770 28.26 -17.77 12.24
N VAL A 771 28.58 -16.51 12.46
CA VAL A 771 27.73 -15.52 13.13
C VAL A 771 27.66 -14.26 12.29
N CYS A 772 26.45 -13.71 12.18
CA CYS A 772 26.23 -12.32 11.76
C CYS A 772 26.04 -11.47 13.02
N PHE A 773 26.79 -10.38 13.13
CA PHE A 773 26.73 -9.47 14.28
C PHE A 773 25.93 -8.23 13.88
N ASP A 774 24.72 -8.09 14.42
CA ASP A 774 23.90 -6.90 14.23
C ASP A 774 24.12 -5.89 15.37
N THR A 775 24.52 -4.67 15.00
CA THR A 775 24.86 -3.63 15.97
C THR A 775 23.65 -3.08 16.75
N CYS A 776 22.45 -3.06 16.16
CA CYS A 776 21.23 -2.64 16.85
C CYS A 776 20.75 -3.73 17.82
N HIS A 777 20.79 -4.99 17.42
CA HIS A 777 20.39 -6.15 18.21
C HIS A 777 21.25 -6.31 19.46
N ILE A 778 22.58 -6.32 19.34
CA ILE A 778 23.45 -6.44 20.52
C ILE A 778 23.27 -5.24 21.47
N PHE A 779 23.07 -4.02 20.95
CA PHE A 779 22.77 -2.84 21.76
C PHE A 779 21.42 -2.95 22.49
N ALA A 780 20.38 -3.40 21.80
CA ALA A 780 19.08 -3.67 22.39
C ALA A 780 19.13 -4.83 23.41
N ALA A 781 20.02 -5.80 23.25
CA ALA A 781 20.24 -6.89 24.18
C ALA A 781 20.97 -6.47 25.47
N GLY A 782 21.81 -5.42 25.40
CA GLY A 782 22.52 -4.83 26.54
C GLY A 782 24.02 -4.59 26.33
N TYR A 783 24.55 -4.91 25.16
CA TYR A 783 25.96 -4.75 24.81
C TYR A 783 26.26 -3.34 24.30
N ASP A 784 26.98 -2.54 25.07
CA ASP A 784 27.32 -1.16 24.68
C ASP A 784 28.59 -1.16 23.81
N ILE A 785 28.54 -0.48 22.68
CA ILE A 785 29.66 -0.30 21.74
C ILE A 785 29.96 1.18 21.46
N ARG A 786 29.34 2.11 22.20
CA ARG A 786 29.38 3.56 21.92
C ARG A 786 30.66 4.26 22.32
N SER A 787 31.45 3.68 23.23
CA SER A 787 32.76 4.19 23.64
C SER A 787 33.83 3.11 23.50
N GLY A 788 35.09 3.51 23.37
CA GLY A 788 36.19 2.60 23.07
C GLY A 788 36.37 1.49 24.11
N ASP A 789 36.12 1.75 25.39
CA ASP A 789 36.26 0.72 26.43
C ASP A 789 35.07 -0.24 26.45
N ARG A 790 33.84 0.27 26.30
CA ARG A 790 32.64 -0.58 26.16
C ARG A 790 32.69 -1.45 24.90
N TYR A 791 33.20 -0.89 23.81
CA TYR A 791 33.47 -1.63 22.58
C TYR A 791 34.47 -2.78 22.79
N LYS A 792 35.59 -2.53 23.48
CA LYS A 792 36.55 -3.59 23.85
C LYS A 792 35.93 -4.64 24.77
N GLU A 793 35.16 -4.23 25.78
CA GLU A 793 34.44 -5.14 26.69
C GLU A 793 33.51 -6.07 25.88
N THR A 794 32.62 -5.50 25.06
CA THR A 794 31.67 -6.25 24.22
C THR A 794 32.37 -7.24 23.29
N PHE A 795 33.42 -6.84 22.59
CA PHE A 795 34.15 -7.76 21.71
C PHE A 795 35.07 -8.75 22.45
N THR A 796 35.44 -8.48 23.69
CA THR A 796 36.13 -9.44 24.57
C THR A 796 35.15 -10.50 25.08
N GLU A 797 33.91 -10.11 25.42
CA GLU A 797 32.84 -11.06 25.76
C GLU A 797 32.46 -11.90 24.53
N PHE A 798 32.35 -11.29 23.34
CA PHE A 798 32.11 -12.03 22.10
C PHE A 798 33.22 -13.04 21.79
N GLU A 799 34.50 -12.67 21.94
CA GLU A 799 35.64 -13.58 21.77
C GLU A 799 35.61 -14.74 22.79
N ASN A 800 35.35 -14.45 24.07
CA ASN A 800 35.32 -15.45 25.12
C ASN A 800 34.13 -16.42 25.02
N SER A 801 32.95 -15.94 24.64
CA SER A 801 31.74 -16.74 24.52
C SER A 801 31.63 -17.43 23.15
N VAL A 802 31.72 -16.68 22.05
CA VAL A 802 31.54 -17.22 20.69
C VAL A 802 32.89 -17.48 20.00
N GLY A 803 33.78 -16.51 20.00
CA GLY A 803 35.04 -16.51 19.25
C GLY A 803 34.91 -15.81 17.89
N LEU A 804 35.82 -14.86 17.63
CA LEU A 804 35.90 -14.07 16.41
C LEU A 804 36.11 -14.94 15.16
N GLN A 805 36.68 -16.13 15.30
CA GLN A 805 36.81 -17.12 14.22
C GLN A 805 35.47 -17.61 13.64
N TYR A 806 34.33 -17.38 14.31
CA TYR A 806 33.00 -17.64 13.75
C TYR A 806 32.33 -16.42 13.11
N LEU A 807 32.84 -15.20 13.34
CA LEU A 807 32.26 -14.00 12.75
C LEU A 807 32.46 -14.01 11.23
N ARG A 808 31.39 -13.79 10.46
CA ARG A 808 31.42 -13.81 8.99
C ARG A 808 30.76 -12.62 8.33
N ALA A 809 29.84 -11.95 9.01
CA ALA A 809 29.15 -10.77 8.49
C ALA A 809 28.77 -9.81 9.62
N PHE A 810 28.47 -8.57 9.24
CA PHE A 810 27.78 -7.61 10.09
C PHE A 810 26.48 -7.15 9.45
N HIS A 811 25.47 -6.94 10.28
CA HIS A 811 24.41 -5.99 9.98
C HIS A 811 24.71 -4.68 10.73
N ILE A 812 24.86 -3.57 9.99
CA ILE A 812 25.24 -2.27 10.53
C ILE A 812 23.99 -1.39 10.60
N ASN A 813 23.38 -1.39 11.78
CA ASN A 813 22.14 -0.69 12.08
C ASN A 813 22.30 0.17 13.35
N ASP A 814 21.89 1.43 13.31
CA ASP A 814 21.72 2.24 14.52
C ASP A 814 20.42 1.80 15.22
N SER A 815 20.23 2.12 16.50
CA SER A 815 19.08 1.66 17.28
C SER A 815 18.11 2.80 17.59
N MET A 816 16.81 2.60 17.36
CA MET A 816 15.78 3.48 17.92
C MET A 816 15.56 3.23 19.43
N GLY A 817 15.86 2.02 19.90
CA GLY A 817 15.75 1.61 21.29
C GLY A 817 16.96 2.04 22.11
N ASP A 818 16.77 2.17 23.43
CA ASP A 818 17.87 2.39 24.38
C ASP A 818 18.67 1.10 24.65
N LEU A 819 19.85 1.24 25.24
CA LEU A 819 20.70 0.11 25.65
C LEU A 819 19.90 -0.86 26.54
N GLY A 820 19.88 -2.15 26.18
CA GLY A 820 19.15 -3.17 26.93
C GLY A 820 17.61 -3.10 26.81
N SER A 821 17.06 -2.28 25.90
CA SER A 821 15.60 -2.11 25.70
C SER A 821 14.87 -3.35 25.15
N ARG A 822 15.62 -4.33 24.62
CA ARG A 822 15.11 -5.53 23.94
C ARG A 822 14.12 -5.25 22.81
N LEU A 823 14.34 -4.14 22.13
CA LEU A 823 13.51 -3.64 21.05
C LEU A 823 14.29 -3.72 19.73
N ASP A 824 13.90 -4.65 18.88
CA ASP A 824 14.33 -4.72 17.49
C ASP A 824 13.63 -3.58 16.71
N ARG A 825 14.33 -2.44 16.56
CA ARG A 825 13.95 -1.30 15.73
C ARG A 825 15.19 -0.53 15.25
N HIS A 826 15.54 -0.74 14.00
CA HIS A 826 16.66 -0.06 13.36
C HIS A 826 16.40 1.45 13.19
N ALA A 827 17.48 2.22 13.23
CA ALA A 827 17.58 3.62 12.90
C ALA A 827 18.66 3.83 11.85
N ASN A 828 18.55 4.92 11.10
CA ASN A 828 19.61 5.36 10.20
C ASN A 828 20.90 5.74 10.96
N ILE A 829 22.03 5.47 10.33
CA ILE A 829 23.39 5.62 10.86
C ILE A 829 23.61 7.02 11.44
N GLY A 830 23.90 7.07 12.74
CA GLY A 830 24.15 8.30 13.49
C GLY A 830 22.88 8.99 14.02
N LYS A 831 21.68 8.62 13.54
CA LYS A 831 20.42 9.21 13.99
C LYS A 831 19.89 8.57 15.28
N GLY A 832 20.15 7.28 15.50
CA GLY A 832 19.63 6.49 16.64
C GLY A 832 20.38 6.72 17.96
N LYS A 833 20.40 5.71 18.84
CA LYS A 833 21.01 5.74 20.18
C LYS A 833 22.47 5.27 20.23
N LEU A 834 22.95 4.57 19.19
CA LEU A 834 24.36 4.18 19.06
C LEU A 834 25.24 5.37 18.62
N LYS A 835 24.71 6.23 17.74
CA LYS A 835 25.42 7.41 17.19
C LYS A 835 26.67 7.04 16.39
N MET A 836 27.27 8.04 15.73
CA MET A 836 28.51 7.87 14.94
C MET A 836 29.73 7.41 15.76
N ALA A 837 29.70 7.47 17.09
CA ALA A 837 30.81 7.00 17.92
C ALA A 837 30.99 5.48 17.83
N ALA A 838 29.90 4.71 17.96
CA ALA A 838 29.92 3.25 17.83
C ALA A 838 30.46 2.80 16.46
N PHE A 839 29.97 3.41 15.40
CA PHE A 839 30.37 3.05 14.04
C PHE A 839 31.83 3.43 13.72
N ARG A 840 32.37 4.51 14.32
CA ARG A 840 33.81 4.82 14.20
C ARG A 840 34.71 3.76 14.83
N HIS A 841 34.28 3.14 15.94
CA HIS A 841 35.02 2.01 16.51
C HIS A 841 34.95 0.79 15.60
N LEU A 842 33.76 0.45 15.06
CA LEU A 842 33.58 -0.67 14.15
C LEU A 842 34.37 -0.52 12.83
N MET A 843 34.31 0.66 12.22
CA MET A 843 34.98 0.94 10.96
C MET A 843 36.51 0.96 11.10
N SER A 844 37.05 1.32 12.27
CA SER A 844 38.50 1.45 12.48
C SER A 844 39.19 0.16 12.97
N ASP A 845 38.42 -0.88 13.28
CA ASP A 845 38.95 -2.15 13.80
C ASP A 845 39.41 -3.10 12.69
N PRO A 846 40.72 -3.34 12.49
CA PRO A 846 41.24 -4.11 11.36
C PRO A 846 40.87 -5.61 11.41
N ARG A 847 40.36 -6.12 12.55
CA ARG A 847 39.89 -7.51 12.67
C ARG A 847 38.71 -7.83 11.75
N PHE A 848 38.01 -6.80 11.29
CA PHE A 848 36.80 -6.89 10.46
C PHE A 848 37.03 -6.43 9.02
N ASP A 849 38.28 -6.42 8.54
CA ASP A 849 38.59 -6.13 7.14
C ASP A 849 38.13 -7.28 6.24
N GLY A 850 37.58 -6.96 5.06
CA GLY A 850 37.10 -7.95 4.08
C GLY A 850 35.78 -8.65 4.43
N LEU A 851 35.24 -8.49 5.64
CA LEU A 851 33.93 -9.05 6.00
C LEU A 851 32.79 -8.23 5.37
N PRO A 852 31.73 -8.86 4.83
CA PRO A 852 30.53 -8.17 4.38
C PRO A 852 29.83 -7.42 5.52
N MET A 853 29.47 -6.18 5.25
CA MET A 853 28.91 -5.23 6.23
C MET A 853 27.67 -4.55 5.65
N ILE A 854 26.49 -5.02 6.06
CA ILE A 854 25.22 -4.78 5.37
C ILE A 854 24.33 -3.84 6.17
N LEU A 855 23.86 -2.75 5.58
CA LEU A 855 22.89 -1.84 6.16
C LEU A 855 21.45 -2.35 5.93
N GLU A 856 20.62 -2.30 6.97
CA GLU A 856 19.19 -2.60 6.94
C GLU A 856 18.36 -1.43 7.54
N THR A 857 18.81 -0.21 7.26
CA THR A 857 18.27 1.04 7.81
C THR A 857 16.93 1.45 7.13
N PRO A 858 15.99 2.08 7.87
CA PRO A 858 14.59 2.19 7.43
C PRO A 858 14.30 3.25 6.35
N GLU A 859 15.17 4.26 6.16
CA GLU A 859 14.98 5.29 5.13
C GLU A 859 15.54 4.91 3.75
N GLY A 860 16.33 3.83 3.64
CA GLY A 860 16.85 3.31 2.36
C GLY A 860 17.91 4.17 1.65
N ASN A 861 18.39 5.27 2.26
CA ASN A 861 19.44 6.13 1.71
C ASN A 861 20.85 5.56 1.99
N TYR A 862 21.06 4.30 1.60
CA TYR A 862 22.24 3.52 1.95
C TYR A 862 23.55 4.13 1.42
N ALA A 863 23.53 4.77 0.26
CA ALA A 863 24.71 5.39 -0.32
C ALA A 863 25.27 6.54 0.54
N GLU A 864 24.40 7.43 1.03
CA GLU A 864 24.84 8.51 1.92
C GLU A 864 25.34 7.97 3.26
N GLU A 865 24.72 6.89 3.77
CA GLU A 865 25.17 6.24 5.00
C GLU A 865 26.50 5.53 4.85
N MET A 866 26.76 4.87 3.73
CA MET A 866 28.08 4.30 3.41
C MET A 866 29.16 5.39 3.30
N ILE A 867 28.87 6.50 2.60
CA ILE A 867 29.77 7.67 2.53
C ILE A 867 30.11 8.19 3.93
N ARG A 868 29.10 8.37 4.80
CA ARG A 868 29.29 8.80 6.20
C ARG A 868 30.11 7.80 7.02
N LEU A 869 29.92 6.49 6.81
CA LEU A 869 30.68 5.45 7.50
C LEU A 869 32.15 5.42 7.05
N TYR A 870 32.43 5.53 5.75
CA TYR A 870 33.79 5.59 5.25
C TYR A 870 34.53 6.86 5.69
N HIS A 871 33.94 8.05 5.52
CA HIS A 871 34.55 9.30 6.01
C HIS A 871 34.68 9.39 7.53
N SER A 872 33.99 8.53 8.28
CA SER A 872 34.19 8.45 9.74
C SER A 872 35.63 8.04 10.13
N LEU A 873 36.41 7.51 9.17
CA LEU A 873 37.81 7.15 9.29
C LEU A 873 38.80 8.25 8.89
N SER A 874 38.45 9.19 8.01
CA SER A 874 39.41 10.17 7.47
C SER A 874 39.71 11.33 8.43
N GLY A 875 38.97 11.44 9.55
CA GLY A 875 39.15 12.51 10.54
C GLY A 875 38.68 13.90 10.07
N GLU A 876 38.25 14.02 8.82
CA GLU A 876 37.74 15.27 8.25
C GLU A 876 36.41 15.68 8.88
N SER A 877 36.24 16.98 9.12
CA SER A 877 34.96 17.49 9.63
C SER A 877 33.89 17.36 8.55
N ILE A 878 32.79 16.67 8.87
CA ILE A 878 31.63 16.52 7.98
C ILE A 878 31.00 17.90 7.75
N LYS A 879 31.46 18.63 6.73
CA LYS A 879 30.68 19.71 6.13
C LYS A 879 29.47 19.08 5.48
N GLU A 880 28.28 19.31 6.03
CA GLU A 880 27.02 18.86 5.43
C GLU A 880 26.95 19.29 3.96
N HIS A 881 27.08 18.34 3.02
CA HIS A 881 26.97 18.58 1.58
C HIS A 881 25.49 18.76 1.17
N LYS A 882 24.83 19.78 1.74
CA LYS A 882 23.41 20.10 1.51
C LYS A 882 23.11 20.76 0.16
N ASN A 883 24.13 21.17 -0.60
CA ASN A 883 23.95 22.03 -1.78
C ASN A 883 24.16 21.33 -3.14
N ASP A 884 25.00 20.30 -3.24
CA ASP A 884 25.45 19.75 -4.55
C ASP A 884 24.62 18.58 -5.10
N ILE A 885 23.41 18.36 -4.59
CA ILE A 885 22.50 17.29 -5.05
C ILE A 885 21.26 17.85 -5.78
N ARG A 886 21.06 19.19 -5.77
CA ARG A 886 19.87 19.85 -6.34
C ARG A 886 19.83 19.95 -7.88
N SER A 887 20.85 19.47 -8.59
CA SER A 887 21.06 19.77 -10.03
C SER A 887 20.91 18.60 -11.00
N PHE A 888 20.68 17.35 -10.56
CA PHE A 888 20.88 16.17 -11.43
C PHE A 888 19.72 15.16 -11.57
N PHE A 889 18.50 15.47 -11.12
CA PHE A 889 17.31 14.69 -11.48
C PHE A 889 16.42 15.46 -12.47
N PRO A 890 16.57 15.24 -13.80
CA PRO A 890 15.56 15.67 -14.75
C PRO A 890 14.29 14.81 -14.61
N LEU A 891 13.14 15.44 -14.83
CA LEU A 891 11.82 14.79 -14.77
C LEU A 891 11.67 13.64 -15.78
N MET A 892 11.11 12.51 -15.33
CA MET A 892 10.24 11.62 -16.11
C MET A 892 9.18 10.98 -15.20
#